data_AF-A0A1G7L1S2-F1
#
_entry.id   AF-A0A1G7L1S2-F1
#
_cell.length_a   1.000
_cell.length_b   1.000
_cell.length_c   1.000
_cell.angle_alpha   90.00
_cell.angle_beta   90.00
_cell.angle_gamma   90.00
#
_symmetry.space_group_name_H-M   'P 1'
#
loop_
_entity.id
_entity.type
_entity.pdbx_description
1 polymer ?
#
loop_
_entity_poly.entity_id
_entity_poly.type
_entity_poly.pdbx_seq_one_letter_code
_entity_poly.pdbx_strand_id
1 'polypeptide(L)'
;MLLLGAVPAHAETPAGDERLEGVLTRIPVEPDPRDRHQHQHPEPPHEAEAWVRPDDGPPVQVDAGDVTALPTGATVAVTLDESPTGLADEPVDVTSASVLAEPPGPATAATTTLTNQVTVVLVTPPGVARDATTTAAVAALVDGPVARYWSSQTGGAVRLGVTARHGWRSTKNGCDRSMALWWEVAEAIGWTSGPGKHLLLYFPEAAYERAGCSYGLAVYGTARGGGESYITALEPDVVVHELGHNFGLSHSSTYTCDGATELAPGRPGRCVLVPYLDWYDPMGNFDQLGTFTAQHQFDLGRLPAAQRREVSNVTGAATATLAPISGRSGVRAVRISVDAATQYWLEYRPAVGQDAWLADDRLTWYRLDAGVQLRKTGGGWARESLLLDPTPGPDAYRSDGTWSVPVGGTVRLPGGYAVSVQSVTPAGAVVRVSTPPSPIAQRHAALGGATGTLGKATSAEQCGRAKGGCRQRFERGWLFWSRSTGARQVSGPVLTRWAGLQAEAGKLGYPAADVRCAARSVCTQRFQGGTLLSTPSGGVRITRPEIVAKWTSMGDTRSALGLPTADMVCSGQHAYCRQSFRGGVLVHARGQGTHPVTGGLLKRWTALGRHAGVGVPVADPRCGLPGGGCRQAFAYADLVGTAATGYRVIRGEVDATWRRLGGPSSSLGYPVSDEICGLRYYGCFQRFQRGSIYYSAITGAHPVSGRILERWGAQGWETGPLGYPASDPYRSGGVWKQRFMGGTLTG
;
A
#
# COMPACT_ATOMS: atom_id res chain seq x y z
N MET A 1 -59.47 -26.05 -19.14
CA MET A 1 -59.01 -24.63 -19.19
C MET A 1 -58.69 -24.25 -17.75
N LEU A 2 -57.46 -24.55 -17.32
CA LEU A 2 -56.96 -24.37 -15.95
C LEU A 2 -56.35 -22.98 -15.80
N LEU A 3 -56.63 -22.32 -14.67
CA LEU A 3 -55.96 -21.10 -14.23
C LEU A 3 -54.68 -21.46 -13.45
N LEU A 4 -53.55 -20.93 -13.91
CA LEU A 4 -52.22 -21.03 -13.30
C LEU A 4 -52.17 -20.26 -11.97
N GLY A 5 -51.99 -20.98 -10.86
CA GLY A 5 -51.61 -20.43 -9.57
C GLY A 5 -50.09 -20.31 -9.47
N ALA A 6 -49.59 -19.10 -9.23
CA ALA A 6 -48.17 -18.82 -9.03
C ALA A 6 -47.66 -19.45 -7.73
N VAL A 7 -46.56 -20.21 -7.84
CA VAL A 7 -45.76 -20.71 -6.72
C VAL A 7 -45.04 -19.54 -6.07
N PRO A 8 -45.02 -19.39 -4.74
CA PRO A 8 -44.19 -18.36 -4.11
C PRO A 8 -42.72 -18.74 -4.33
N ALA A 9 -41.96 -17.81 -4.90
CA ALA A 9 -40.51 -17.91 -5.00
C ALA A 9 -39.94 -18.19 -3.59
N HIS A 10 -39.15 -19.25 -3.48
CA HIS A 10 -38.28 -19.42 -2.32
C HIS A 10 -37.41 -18.16 -2.24
N ALA A 11 -37.44 -17.50 -1.10
CA ALA A 11 -36.43 -16.49 -0.80
C ALA A 11 -35.08 -17.21 -0.79
N GLU A 12 -34.22 -16.90 -1.74
CA GLU A 12 -32.79 -17.15 -1.60
C GLU A 12 -32.36 -16.45 -0.30
N THR A 13 -31.95 -17.25 0.67
CA THR A 13 -31.18 -16.76 1.81
C THR A 13 -29.99 -16.01 1.23
N PRO A 14 -29.71 -14.75 1.60
CA PRO A 14 -28.52 -14.07 1.12
C PRO A 14 -27.31 -14.91 1.51
N ALA A 15 -26.40 -15.16 0.55
CA ALA A 15 -25.10 -15.77 0.80
C ALA A 15 -24.46 -15.05 1.98
N GLY A 16 -24.25 -15.77 3.08
CA GLY A 16 -23.71 -15.19 4.30
C GLY A 16 -22.21 -15.10 4.15
N ASP A 17 -21.68 -13.88 4.02
CA ASP A 17 -20.25 -13.58 4.12
C ASP A 17 -19.69 -14.23 5.41
N GLU A 18 -18.95 -15.34 5.29
CA GLU A 18 -18.32 -16.01 6.42
C GLU A 18 -16.93 -15.41 6.65
N ARG A 19 -16.66 -15.00 7.90
CA ARG A 19 -15.35 -14.47 8.29
C ARG A 19 -14.52 -15.59 8.91
N LEU A 20 -13.41 -15.92 8.27
CA LEU A 20 -12.43 -16.90 8.72
C LEU A 20 -11.16 -16.18 9.20
N GLU A 21 -10.68 -16.53 10.40
CA GLU A 21 -9.42 -16.03 10.94
C GLU A 21 -8.43 -17.19 11.12
N GLY A 22 -7.18 -16.99 10.69
CA GLY A 22 -6.19 -18.05 10.73
C GLY A 22 -4.83 -17.64 10.16
N VAL A 23 -3.88 -18.57 10.20
CA VAL A 23 -2.56 -18.35 9.59
C VAL A 23 -2.61 -18.66 8.10
N LEU A 24 -2.17 -17.71 7.27
CA LEU A 24 -2.03 -17.93 5.83
C LEU A 24 -0.83 -18.83 5.54
N THR A 25 -1.07 -20.04 5.07
CA THR A 25 -0.07 -21.01 4.63
C THR A 25 -0.12 -21.16 3.12
N ARG A 26 1.04 -21.41 2.51
CA ARG A 26 1.11 -21.67 1.07
C ARG A 26 1.86 -22.96 0.79
N ILE A 27 1.49 -23.67 -0.25
CA ILE A 27 2.13 -24.92 -0.69
C ILE A 27 2.57 -24.71 -2.14
N PRO A 28 3.83 -25.02 -2.52
CA PRO A 28 4.21 -25.02 -3.93
C PRO A 28 3.38 -26.05 -4.70
N VAL A 29 2.85 -25.66 -5.86
CA VAL A 29 2.21 -26.61 -6.78
C VAL A 29 3.30 -27.31 -7.57
N GLU A 30 3.57 -28.57 -7.23
CA GLU A 30 4.47 -29.41 -7.99
C GLU A 30 3.78 -29.97 -9.25
N PRO A 31 4.41 -29.91 -10.43
CA PRO A 31 3.89 -30.57 -11.61
C PRO A 31 3.87 -32.09 -11.41
N ASP A 32 2.91 -32.79 -12.03
CA ASP A 32 2.81 -34.25 -11.91
C ASP A 32 4.17 -34.88 -12.32
N PRO A 33 4.80 -35.70 -11.46
CA PRO A 33 6.07 -36.34 -11.76
C PRO A 33 6.04 -37.24 -13.02
N ARG A 34 4.85 -37.56 -13.54
CA ARG A 34 4.62 -38.31 -14.78
C ARG A 34 4.59 -37.43 -16.04
N ASP A 35 4.46 -36.11 -15.89
CA ASP A 35 4.45 -35.12 -16.99
C ASP A 35 5.84 -34.58 -17.37
N ARG A 36 6.91 -35.33 -17.04
CA ARG A 36 8.33 -35.05 -17.33
C ARG A 36 8.66 -34.69 -18.79
N HIS A 37 7.72 -34.84 -19.73
CA HIS A 37 7.90 -34.51 -21.14
C HIS A 37 7.17 -33.24 -21.64
N GLN A 38 6.37 -32.55 -20.81
CA GLN A 38 5.49 -31.46 -21.30
C GLN A 38 5.80 -30.03 -20.81
N HIS A 39 6.69 -29.80 -19.85
CA HIS A 39 7.02 -28.43 -19.43
C HIS A 39 8.03 -27.76 -20.36
N GLN A 40 7.57 -27.49 -21.59
CA GLN A 40 8.24 -26.68 -22.61
C GLN A 40 7.50 -25.36 -22.87
N HIS A 41 6.67 -24.88 -21.93
CA HIS A 41 5.92 -23.63 -22.09
C HIS A 41 6.48 -22.49 -21.22
N PRO A 42 6.52 -21.25 -21.74
CA PRO A 42 6.86 -20.05 -20.99
C PRO A 42 5.62 -19.54 -20.23
N GLU A 43 4.92 -20.41 -19.52
CA GLU A 43 3.96 -19.97 -18.51
C GLU A 43 4.75 -19.73 -17.22
N PRO A 44 4.29 -18.87 -16.30
CA PRO A 44 4.89 -18.78 -14.98
C PRO A 44 4.58 -20.04 -14.15
N PRO A 45 5.50 -20.97 -13.87
CA PRO A 45 5.31 -21.89 -12.76
C PRO A 45 5.89 -21.24 -11.48
N HIS A 46 5.34 -21.38 -10.28
CA HIS A 46 4.28 -22.24 -9.78
C HIS A 46 3.37 -21.36 -8.92
N GLU A 47 2.06 -21.32 -9.21
CA GLU A 47 1.12 -20.77 -8.22
C GLU A 47 1.27 -21.59 -6.95
N ALA A 48 1.32 -20.92 -5.80
CA ALA A 48 1.31 -21.63 -4.54
C ALA A 48 -0.14 -21.67 -4.09
N GLU A 49 -0.69 -22.86 -3.85
CA GLU A 49 -2.01 -23.01 -3.22
C GLU A 49 -2.02 -22.21 -1.93
N ALA A 50 -3.10 -21.47 -1.68
CA ALA A 50 -3.26 -20.68 -0.47
C ALA A 50 -4.25 -21.36 0.46
N TRP A 51 -3.88 -21.43 1.74
CA TRP A 51 -4.68 -22.07 2.77
C TRP A 51 -4.75 -21.15 3.99
N VAL A 52 -5.94 -20.98 4.57
CA VAL A 52 -6.12 -20.30 5.85
C VAL A 52 -6.31 -21.36 6.94
N ARG A 53 -5.44 -21.35 7.94
CA ARG A 53 -5.43 -22.32 9.04
C ARG A 53 -6.01 -21.70 10.31
N PRO A 54 -7.30 -21.95 10.63
CA PRO A 54 -7.86 -21.46 11.88
C PRO A 54 -7.21 -22.14 13.09
N ASP A 55 -7.25 -21.48 14.25
CA ASP A 55 -6.80 -22.07 15.52
C ASP A 55 -7.68 -23.28 15.90
N ASP A 56 -8.96 -23.21 15.56
CA ASP A 56 -9.97 -24.22 15.82
C ASP A 56 -10.66 -24.65 14.52
N GLY A 57 -10.23 -25.78 13.94
CA GLY A 57 -10.87 -26.39 12.76
C GLY A 57 -9.89 -26.80 11.66
N PRO A 58 -10.40 -27.44 10.60
CA PRO A 58 -9.58 -27.86 9.47
C PRO A 58 -9.08 -26.65 8.67
N PRO A 59 -7.94 -26.79 7.97
CA PRO A 59 -7.46 -25.78 7.02
C PRO A 59 -8.45 -25.61 5.85
N VAL A 60 -8.62 -24.38 5.38
CA VAL A 60 -9.52 -24.02 4.26
C VAL A 60 -8.69 -23.51 3.09
N GLN A 61 -8.88 -24.09 1.90
CA GLN A 61 -8.23 -23.60 0.68
C GLN A 61 -8.94 -22.33 0.19
N VAL A 62 -8.16 -21.32 -0.16
CA VAL A 62 -8.66 -20.05 -0.70
C VAL A 62 -8.00 -19.76 -2.04
N ASP A 63 -8.68 -18.99 -2.89
CA ASP A 63 -8.11 -18.55 -4.16
C ASP A 63 -6.78 -17.80 -3.92
N ALA A 64 -5.71 -18.30 -4.53
CA ALA A 64 -4.36 -17.78 -4.30
C ALA A 64 -4.17 -16.36 -4.86
N GLY A 65 -4.91 -16.03 -5.93
CA GLY A 65 -4.95 -14.74 -6.60
C GLY A 65 -5.48 -13.65 -5.69
N ASP A 66 -6.57 -13.93 -4.97
CA ASP A 66 -7.22 -12.96 -4.08
C ASP A 66 -6.36 -12.58 -2.86
N VAL A 67 -5.46 -13.47 -2.43
CA VAL A 67 -4.58 -13.25 -1.28
C VAL A 67 -3.11 -12.98 -1.65
N THR A 68 -2.79 -12.75 -2.93
CA THR A 68 -1.41 -12.55 -3.43
C THR A 68 -0.61 -11.48 -2.67
N ALA A 69 -1.28 -10.42 -2.21
CA ALA A 69 -0.64 -9.31 -1.51
C ALA A 69 -0.35 -9.60 -0.02
N LEU A 70 -0.89 -10.69 0.55
CA LEU A 70 -0.76 -11.03 1.97
C LEU A 70 0.53 -11.82 2.23
N PRO A 71 1.26 -11.55 3.32
CA PRO A 71 2.46 -12.30 3.66
C PRO A 71 2.13 -13.74 4.09
N THR A 72 2.86 -14.74 3.56
CA THR A 72 2.80 -16.11 4.07
C THR A 72 3.26 -16.14 5.53
N GLY A 73 2.55 -16.91 6.36
CA GLY A 73 2.78 -17.02 7.81
C GLY A 73 2.17 -15.89 8.65
N ALA A 74 1.48 -14.93 8.03
CA ALA A 74 0.73 -13.90 8.75
C ALA A 74 -0.59 -14.48 9.30
N THR A 75 -1.03 -13.98 10.44
CA THR A 75 -2.41 -14.20 10.89
C THR A 75 -3.30 -13.22 10.13
N VAL A 76 -4.28 -13.76 9.40
CA VAL A 76 -5.19 -13.01 8.52
C VAL A 76 -6.64 -13.20 8.94
N ALA A 77 -7.46 -12.20 8.65
CA ALA A 77 -8.91 -12.33 8.60
C ALA A 77 -9.33 -12.23 7.13
N VAL A 78 -9.99 -13.27 6.63
CA VAL A 78 -10.56 -13.32 5.28
C VAL A 78 -12.08 -13.41 5.36
N THR A 79 -12.76 -12.81 4.38
CA THR A 79 -14.21 -12.96 4.18
C THR A 79 -14.41 -13.77 2.92
N LEU A 80 -15.11 -14.89 3.06
CA LEU A 80 -15.37 -15.85 2.00
C LEU A 80 -16.73 -15.55 1.35
N ASP A 81 -16.84 -15.79 0.06
CA ASP A 81 -18.10 -15.65 -0.69
C ASP A 81 -19.11 -16.77 -0.38
N GLU A 82 -18.62 -17.92 0.09
CA GLU A 82 -19.42 -19.03 0.61
C GLU A 82 -18.82 -19.68 1.87
N SER A 83 -19.66 -20.37 2.63
CA SER A 83 -19.25 -21.13 3.81
C SER A 83 -18.52 -22.43 3.40
N PRO A 84 -17.25 -22.63 3.81
CA PRO A 84 -16.50 -23.82 3.44
C PRO A 84 -17.11 -25.07 4.10
N THR A 85 -17.29 -26.14 3.32
CA THR A 85 -17.76 -27.43 3.83
C THR A 85 -16.59 -28.35 4.21
N GLY A 86 -15.86 -27.98 5.27
CA GLY A 86 -14.72 -28.76 5.76
C GLY A 86 -13.46 -28.58 4.93
N LEU A 87 -12.68 -29.65 4.72
CA LEU A 87 -11.53 -29.67 3.80
C LEU A 87 -12.08 -29.60 2.37
N ALA A 88 -12.42 -28.40 1.89
CA ALA A 88 -12.98 -28.19 0.55
C ALA A 88 -12.09 -28.81 -0.54
N ASP A 89 -12.71 -29.37 -1.58
CA ASP A 89 -12.02 -29.95 -2.74
C ASP A 89 -11.58 -28.86 -3.74
N GLU A 90 -12.17 -27.66 -3.64
CA GLU A 90 -11.91 -26.51 -4.52
C GLU A 90 -11.58 -25.26 -3.68
N PRO A 91 -10.73 -24.35 -4.18
CA PRO A 91 -10.46 -23.07 -3.54
C PRO A 91 -11.73 -22.20 -3.43
N VAL A 92 -11.92 -21.56 -2.28
CA VAL A 92 -13.01 -20.60 -2.05
C VAL A 92 -12.53 -19.17 -2.33
N ASP A 93 -13.36 -18.36 -3.01
CA ASP A 93 -13.01 -16.97 -3.35
C ASP A 93 -12.99 -16.07 -2.10
N VAL A 94 -12.10 -15.08 -2.10
CA VAL A 94 -11.92 -14.15 -0.96
C VAL A 94 -12.37 -12.74 -1.35
N THR A 95 -13.54 -12.34 -0.85
CA THR A 95 -14.13 -11.01 -1.14
C THR A 95 -13.41 -9.88 -0.43
N SER A 96 -12.79 -10.15 0.72
CA SER A 96 -11.91 -9.20 1.41
C SER A 96 -10.94 -9.88 2.36
N ALA A 97 -9.76 -9.30 2.55
CA ALA A 97 -8.75 -9.82 3.46
C ALA A 97 -7.98 -8.71 4.18
N SER A 98 -7.54 -9.01 5.41
CA SER A 98 -6.69 -8.11 6.21
C SER A 98 -5.68 -8.89 7.05
N VAL A 99 -4.50 -8.29 7.25
CA VAL A 99 -3.48 -8.83 8.16
C VAL A 99 -3.83 -8.41 9.59
N LEU A 100 -4.06 -9.41 10.46
CA LEU A 100 -4.27 -9.21 11.90
C LEU A 100 -2.93 -9.15 12.65
N ALA A 101 -1.97 -9.98 12.23
CA ALA A 101 -0.62 -10.00 12.77
C ALA A 101 0.40 -10.36 11.67
N GLU A 102 1.51 -9.62 11.63
CA GLU A 102 2.63 -9.89 10.72
C GLU A 102 3.32 -11.21 11.07
N PRO A 103 3.98 -11.88 10.09
CA PRO A 103 4.75 -13.07 10.36
C PRO A 103 5.89 -12.83 11.38
N PRO A 104 6.33 -13.84 12.15
CA PRO A 104 7.40 -13.69 13.11
C PRO A 104 8.73 -13.23 12.45
N GLY A 105 9.31 -12.11 12.90
CA GLY A 105 10.58 -11.57 12.37
C GLY A 105 11.83 -12.41 12.70
N PRO A 106 13.04 -12.12 12.15
CA PRO A 106 14.26 -12.93 12.35
C PRO A 106 14.80 -12.89 13.80
N ALA A 107 15.43 -13.99 14.27
CA ALA A 107 15.91 -14.15 15.66
C ALA A 107 17.24 -13.44 15.98
N THR A 108 17.30 -12.79 17.14
CA THR A 108 18.55 -12.57 17.91
C THR A 108 18.89 -13.84 18.69
N ALA A 109 20.18 -14.17 18.77
CA ALA A 109 20.68 -15.44 19.28
C ALA A 109 20.15 -15.79 20.69
N ALA A 110 19.48 -16.94 20.83
CA ALA A 110 19.10 -17.53 22.10
C ALA A 110 19.89 -18.83 22.37
N THR A 111 20.22 -19.02 23.64
CA THR A 111 21.07 -20.04 24.27
C THR A 111 20.72 -21.51 23.96
N THR A 112 21.77 -22.32 23.78
CA THR A 112 21.99 -23.79 23.92
C THR A 112 20.89 -24.86 23.77
N THR A 113 19.61 -24.58 23.55
CA THR A 113 18.54 -25.57 23.24
C THR A 113 18.16 -25.53 21.75
N LEU A 114 17.67 -26.64 21.16
CA LEU A 114 17.22 -26.69 19.76
C LEU A 114 16.34 -25.49 19.39
N THR A 115 16.60 -24.85 18.25
CA THR A 115 15.74 -23.76 17.76
C THR A 115 14.57 -24.28 16.96
N ASN A 116 14.73 -25.48 16.36
CA ASN A 116 13.74 -26.12 15.52
C ASN A 116 13.64 -27.60 15.91
N GLN A 117 12.44 -28.02 16.26
CA GLN A 117 12.10 -29.34 16.76
C GLN A 117 11.38 -30.11 15.65
N VAL A 118 11.85 -31.31 15.32
CA VAL A 118 11.26 -32.15 14.28
C VAL A 118 10.52 -33.31 14.93
N THR A 119 9.26 -33.51 14.53
CA THR A 119 8.47 -34.69 14.84
C THR A 119 8.44 -35.58 13.61
N VAL A 120 8.91 -36.81 13.74
CA VAL A 120 8.98 -37.77 12.65
C VAL A 120 7.83 -38.77 12.72
N VAL A 121 7.16 -39.01 11.60
CA VAL A 121 6.12 -40.05 11.48
C VAL A 121 6.35 -40.86 10.21
N LEU A 122 6.28 -42.19 10.30
CA LEU A 122 6.25 -43.04 9.12
C LEU A 122 4.81 -43.22 8.66
N VAL A 123 4.52 -43.01 7.38
CA VAL A 123 3.16 -42.98 6.85
C VAL A 123 3.05 -43.79 5.56
N THR A 124 1.97 -44.56 5.42
CA THR A 124 1.60 -45.23 4.17
C THR A 124 0.35 -44.57 3.59
N PRO A 125 0.49 -43.79 2.50
CA PRO A 125 -0.66 -43.32 1.74
C PRO A 125 -1.50 -44.48 1.17
N PRO A 126 -2.74 -44.22 0.75
CA PRO A 126 -3.60 -45.23 0.12
C PRO A 126 -2.89 -45.99 -1.01
N GLY A 127 -2.97 -47.32 -0.99
CA GLY A 127 -2.37 -48.16 -2.03
C GLY A 127 -0.87 -48.43 -1.89
N VAL A 128 -0.19 -47.88 -0.87
CA VAL A 128 1.25 -48.06 -0.64
C VAL A 128 1.51 -49.01 0.53
N ALA A 129 2.41 -49.98 0.35
CA ALA A 129 2.85 -50.89 1.41
C ALA A 129 4.02 -50.31 2.21
N ARG A 130 4.14 -50.67 3.49
CA ARG A 130 5.28 -50.31 4.34
C ARG A 130 6.57 -50.91 3.79
N ASP A 131 7.66 -50.18 3.89
CA ASP A 131 9.01 -50.69 3.65
C ASP A 131 9.76 -50.97 4.97
N ALA A 132 11.06 -51.25 4.87
CA ALA A 132 11.91 -51.58 6.00
C ALA A 132 12.41 -50.35 6.80
N THR A 133 12.00 -49.13 6.43
CA THR A 133 12.45 -47.90 7.08
C THR A 133 11.95 -47.83 8.53
N THR A 134 12.80 -47.28 9.39
CA THR A 134 12.50 -47.09 10.81
C THR A 134 12.53 -45.61 11.17
N THR A 135 11.80 -45.24 12.23
CA THR A 135 11.85 -43.87 12.77
C THR A 135 13.24 -43.50 13.28
N ALA A 136 14.05 -44.49 13.67
CA ALA A 136 15.44 -44.28 14.06
C ALA A 136 16.32 -43.91 12.86
N ALA A 137 16.09 -44.50 11.68
CA ALA A 137 16.81 -44.15 10.46
C ALA A 137 16.52 -42.71 10.01
N VAL A 138 15.23 -42.35 9.96
CA VAL A 138 14.82 -40.97 9.63
C VAL A 138 15.37 -39.98 10.67
N ALA A 139 15.31 -40.31 11.96
CA ALA A 139 15.85 -39.44 13.00
C ALA A 139 17.37 -39.27 12.90
N ALA A 140 18.11 -40.34 12.60
CA ALA A 140 19.56 -40.26 12.40
C ALA A 140 19.94 -39.38 11.19
N LEU A 141 19.12 -39.38 10.13
CA LEU A 141 19.27 -38.49 8.99
C LEU A 141 19.09 -37.01 9.40
N VAL A 142 18.01 -36.71 10.14
CA VAL A 142 17.69 -35.36 10.62
C VAL A 142 18.73 -34.85 11.62
N ASP A 143 19.01 -35.62 12.68
CA ASP A 143 19.93 -35.24 13.76
C ASP A 143 21.41 -35.24 13.31
N GLY A 144 21.71 -35.92 12.21
CA GLY A 144 23.05 -36.05 11.65
C GLY A 144 23.32 -35.02 10.56
N PRO A 145 23.38 -35.44 9.28
CA PRO A 145 23.79 -34.57 8.17
C PRO A 145 22.91 -33.32 8.01
N VAL A 146 21.59 -33.44 8.16
CA VAL A 146 20.64 -32.32 7.96
C VAL A 146 20.86 -31.23 9.03
N ALA A 147 20.89 -31.59 10.31
CA ALA A 147 21.14 -30.64 11.40
C ALA A 147 22.52 -29.97 11.29
N ARG A 148 23.56 -30.72 10.89
CA ARG A 148 24.90 -30.16 10.65
C ARG A 148 24.90 -29.14 9.51
N TYR A 149 24.24 -29.47 8.40
CA TYR A 149 24.15 -28.59 7.24
C TYR A 149 23.47 -27.25 7.61
N TRP A 150 22.27 -27.30 8.17
CA TRP A 150 21.53 -26.11 8.58
C TRP A 150 22.27 -25.25 9.61
N SER A 151 22.90 -25.87 10.61
CA SER A 151 23.72 -25.16 11.60
C SER A 151 24.93 -24.48 10.93
N SER A 152 25.58 -25.14 9.99
CA SER A 152 26.70 -24.59 9.22
C SER A 152 26.29 -23.40 8.35
N GLN A 153 25.21 -23.52 7.58
CA GLN A 153 24.76 -22.45 6.68
C GLN A 153 24.25 -21.21 7.43
N THR A 154 23.69 -21.39 8.62
CA THR A 154 23.05 -20.30 9.38
C THR A 154 23.87 -19.77 10.55
N GLY A 155 25.02 -20.37 10.82
CA GLY A 155 25.82 -20.00 11.99
C GLY A 155 25.24 -20.38 13.33
N GLY A 156 24.61 -21.55 13.39
CA GLY A 156 23.98 -22.09 14.60
C GLY A 156 22.68 -21.39 14.97
N ALA A 157 22.16 -20.55 14.08
CA ALA A 157 20.88 -19.91 14.30
C ALA A 157 19.69 -20.82 13.97
N VAL A 158 19.90 -21.79 13.07
CA VAL A 158 19.04 -22.95 12.91
C VAL A 158 19.77 -24.15 13.52
N ARG A 159 19.21 -24.68 14.61
CA ARG A 159 19.65 -25.91 15.29
C ARG A 159 18.46 -26.86 15.34
N LEU A 160 18.48 -27.84 14.43
CA LEU A 160 17.46 -28.86 14.26
C LEU A 160 17.71 -30.06 15.17
N GLY A 161 16.64 -30.73 15.59
CA GLY A 161 16.72 -32.06 16.16
C GLY A 161 15.37 -32.73 16.33
N VAL A 162 15.35 -34.05 16.28
CA VAL A 162 14.13 -34.84 16.45
C VAL A 162 13.74 -34.92 17.93
N THR A 163 12.51 -34.52 18.23
CA THR A 163 11.99 -34.47 19.60
C THR A 163 10.89 -35.51 19.85
N ALA A 164 10.22 -35.96 18.79
CA ALA A 164 9.20 -37.01 18.85
C ALA A 164 9.27 -37.92 17.61
N ARG A 165 8.92 -39.19 17.79
CA ARG A 165 8.94 -40.21 16.75
C ARG A 165 7.71 -41.09 16.87
N HIS A 166 7.02 -41.31 15.75
CA HIS A 166 5.83 -42.15 15.66
C HIS A 166 6.02 -43.19 14.55
N GLY A 167 5.69 -44.45 14.87
CA GLY A 167 5.76 -45.55 13.90
C GLY A 167 4.72 -45.44 12.79
N TRP A 168 4.66 -46.47 11.94
CA TRP A 168 3.80 -46.52 10.77
C TRP A 168 2.32 -46.23 11.04
N ARG A 169 1.77 -45.27 10.28
CA ARG A 169 0.35 -44.94 10.20
C ARG A 169 -0.14 -45.04 8.76
N SER A 170 -1.39 -45.44 8.57
CA SER A 170 -2.02 -45.41 7.25
C SER A 170 -2.98 -44.24 7.21
N THR A 171 -3.01 -43.52 6.09
CA THR A 171 -3.90 -42.37 5.88
C THR A 171 -5.05 -42.71 4.94
N LYS A 172 -6.16 -41.98 5.06
CA LYS A 172 -7.26 -42.02 4.10
C LYS A 172 -6.98 -41.10 2.91
N ASN A 173 -6.33 -39.97 3.16
CA ASN A 173 -5.98 -38.99 2.13
C ASN A 173 -4.69 -39.39 1.42
N GLY A 174 -4.65 -39.16 0.10
CA GLY A 174 -3.50 -39.32 -0.77
C GLY A 174 -2.68 -38.03 -0.93
N CYS A 175 -1.63 -38.10 -1.75
CA CYS A 175 -0.71 -36.98 -1.98
C CYS A 175 -1.32 -35.86 -2.84
N ASP A 176 -2.36 -36.16 -3.61
CA ASP A 176 -3.25 -35.21 -4.27
C ASP A 176 -4.00 -34.31 -3.27
N ARG A 177 -4.11 -34.73 -2.00
CA ARG A 177 -4.70 -33.96 -0.90
C ARG A 177 -3.71 -33.77 0.25
N SER A 178 -2.52 -33.26 -0.08
CA SER A 178 -1.38 -33.17 0.86
C SER A 178 -1.69 -32.44 2.17
N MET A 179 -2.44 -31.32 2.13
CA MET A 179 -2.82 -30.59 3.35
C MET A 179 -3.77 -31.42 4.25
N ALA A 180 -4.75 -32.11 3.66
CA ALA A 180 -5.64 -33.01 4.39
C ALA A 180 -4.88 -34.21 4.99
N LEU A 181 -3.91 -34.75 4.26
CA LEU A 181 -3.04 -35.83 4.74
C LEU A 181 -2.21 -35.39 5.95
N TRP A 182 -1.55 -34.22 5.87
CA TRP A 182 -0.80 -33.67 7.01
C TRP A 182 -1.69 -33.41 8.22
N TRP A 183 -2.88 -32.86 8.01
CA TRP A 183 -3.87 -32.63 9.06
C TRP A 183 -4.30 -33.94 9.73
N GLU A 184 -4.67 -34.96 8.94
CA GLU A 184 -5.07 -36.29 9.44
C GLU A 184 -3.97 -36.90 10.33
N VAL A 185 -2.71 -36.82 9.90
CA VAL A 185 -1.58 -37.34 10.67
C VAL A 185 -1.38 -36.52 11.94
N ALA A 186 -1.38 -35.18 11.84
CA ALA A 186 -1.20 -34.28 12.96
C ALA A 186 -2.23 -34.54 14.07
N GLU A 187 -3.52 -34.62 13.74
CA GLU A 187 -4.58 -34.96 14.69
C GLU A 187 -4.35 -36.32 15.33
N ALA A 188 -4.01 -37.34 14.54
CA ALA A 188 -3.81 -38.70 15.03
C ALA A 188 -2.63 -38.85 16.01
N ILE A 189 -1.67 -37.93 16.00
CA ILE A 189 -0.54 -37.91 16.95
C ILE A 189 -0.63 -36.78 17.97
N GLY A 190 -1.67 -35.94 17.93
CA GLY A 190 -1.79 -34.75 18.79
C GLY A 190 -0.71 -33.70 18.55
N TRP A 191 -0.20 -33.61 17.31
CA TRP A 191 0.78 -32.59 16.95
C TRP A 191 0.09 -31.28 16.62
N THR A 192 0.73 -30.17 17.02
CA THR A 192 0.26 -28.81 16.76
C THR A 192 1.35 -28.03 16.08
N SER A 193 0.99 -27.31 15.02
CA SER A 193 1.89 -26.39 14.34
C SER A 193 2.30 -25.24 15.27
N GLY A 194 3.39 -24.57 14.92
CA GLY A 194 3.88 -23.42 15.67
C GLY A 194 5.32 -23.07 15.35
N PRO A 195 5.82 -21.94 15.87
CA PRO A 195 7.20 -21.50 15.60
C PRO A 195 8.23 -22.58 15.95
N GLY A 196 9.10 -22.90 14.99
CA GLY A 196 10.15 -23.91 15.11
C GLY A 196 9.67 -25.34 15.35
N LYS A 197 8.41 -25.68 15.06
CA LYS A 197 7.89 -27.06 15.12
C LYS A 197 7.69 -27.61 13.72
N HIS A 198 8.40 -28.68 13.38
CA HIS A 198 8.29 -29.32 12.07
C HIS A 198 7.64 -30.69 12.19
N LEU A 199 6.70 -31.01 11.30
CA LEU A 199 6.15 -32.34 11.12
C LEU A 199 6.73 -32.93 9.84
N LEU A 200 7.65 -33.88 9.98
CA LEU A 200 8.28 -34.57 8.85
C LEU A 200 7.65 -35.95 8.71
N LEU A 201 6.93 -36.16 7.61
CA LEU A 201 6.39 -37.46 7.24
C LEU A 201 7.38 -38.20 6.33
N TYR A 202 7.61 -39.47 6.62
CA TYR A 202 8.30 -40.37 5.69
C TYR A 202 7.29 -41.26 5.00
N PHE A 203 7.33 -41.30 3.67
CA PHE A 203 6.59 -42.25 2.85
C PHE A 203 7.54 -43.28 2.23
N PRO A 204 7.09 -44.53 2.01
CA PRO A 204 7.85 -45.49 1.23
C PRO A 204 8.10 -44.96 -0.19
N GLU A 205 9.22 -45.34 -0.80
CA GLU A 205 9.59 -44.95 -2.17
C GLU A 205 8.48 -45.30 -3.19
N ALA A 206 7.77 -46.41 -2.97
CA ALA A 206 6.63 -46.82 -3.79
C ALA A 206 5.48 -45.78 -3.82
N ALA A 207 5.41 -44.85 -2.87
CA ALA A 207 4.46 -43.74 -2.90
C ALA A 207 4.75 -42.78 -4.05
N TYR A 208 6.02 -42.48 -4.30
CA TYR A 208 6.46 -41.70 -5.46
C TYR A 208 6.18 -42.47 -6.77
N GLU A 209 6.55 -43.75 -6.82
CA GLU A 209 6.42 -44.57 -8.03
C GLU A 209 4.96 -44.88 -8.43
N ARG A 210 4.04 -45.00 -7.45
CA ARG A 210 2.73 -45.64 -7.66
C ARG A 210 1.53 -44.87 -7.13
N ALA A 211 1.73 -43.91 -6.22
CA ALA A 211 0.64 -43.18 -5.57
C ALA A 211 0.60 -41.69 -5.93
N GLY A 212 1.40 -41.25 -6.91
CA GLY A 212 1.40 -39.88 -7.40
C GLY A 212 1.95 -38.86 -6.40
N CYS A 213 2.72 -39.31 -5.40
CA CYS A 213 3.41 -38.41 -4.50
C CYS A 213 4.62 -37.77 -5.19
N SER A 214 4.96 -36.54 -4.80
CA SER A 214 6.22 -35.90 -5.18
C SER A 214 7.40 -36.57 -4.45
N TYR A 215 8.62 -36.29 -4.90
CA TYR A 215 9.83 -36.80 -4.25
C TYR A 215 10.01 -36.24 -2.81
N GLY A 216 9.60 -34.99 -2.66
CA GLY A 216 9.32 -34.31 -1.40
C GLY A 216 8.29 -33.22 -1.65
N LEU A 217 7.65 -32.78 -0.57
CA LEU A 217 6.78 -31.60 -0.59
C LEU A 217 6.76 -30.97 0.79
N ALA A 218 6.67 -29.65 0.84
CA ALA A 218 6.64 -28.90 2.08
C ALA A 218 5.80 -27.64 1.97
N VAL A 219 5.23 -27.22 3.10
CA VAL A 219 4.59 -25.91 3.20
C VAL A 219 5.63 -24.79 3.23
N TYR A 220 5.32 -23.68 2.59
CA TYR A 220 6.06 -22.43 2.77
C TYR A 220 5.82 -21.87 4.17
N GLY A 221 6.89 -21.80 4.96
CA GLY A 221 6.89 -21.16 6.26
C GLY A 221 7.68 -19.85 6.28
N THR A 222 8.35 -19.60 7.40
CA THR A 222 9.19 -18.42 7.62
C THR A 222 10.48 -18.85 8.31
N ALA A 223 11.50 -17.99 8.36
CA ALA A 223 12.78 -18.35 9.01
C ALA A 223 12.67 -18.73 10.51
N ARG A 224 11.55 -18.41 11.18
CA ARG A 224 11.19 -18.89 12.54
C ARG A 224 9.99 -19.85 12.56
N GLY A 225 9.38 -20.07 11.41
CA GLY A 225 8.21 -20.91 11.25
C GLY A 225 8.53 -22.37 11.52
N GLY A 226 7.49 -23.07 11.90
CA GLY A 226 7.42 -24.51 11.71
C GLY A 226 6.74 -24.82 10.38
N GLY A 227 6.43 -26.08 10.17
CA GLY A 227 5.65 -26.48 9.02
C GLY A 227 5.65 -27.98 8.83
N GLU A 228 4.86 -28.40 7.87
CA GLU A 228 4.73 -29.78 7.47
C GLU A 228 5.56 -30.04 6.22
N SER A 229 6.16 -31.23 6.17
CA SER A 229 6.80 -31.74 4.98
C SER A 229 6.65 -33.25 4.89
N TYR A 230 6.82 -33.80 3.69
CA TYR A 230 7.03 -35.22 3.50
C TYR A 230 8.20 -35.48 2.56
N ILE A 231 8.79 -36.66 2.70
CA ILE A 231 9.84 -37.18 1.82
C ILE A 231 9.52 -38.63 1.42
N THR A 232 9.94 -39.04 0.23
CA THR A 232 9.85 -40.44 -0.23
C THR A 232 11.19 -41.16 -0.26
N ALA A 233 12.28 -40.45 0.04
CA ALA A 233 13.66 -40.96 0.05
C ALA A 233 14.42 -40.52 1.31
N LEU A 234 15.36 -41.36 1.77
CA LEU A 234 16.21 -41.08 2.95
C LEU A 234 17.51 -40.37 2.55
N GLU A 235 17.37 -39.23 1.89
CA GLU A 235 18.48 -38.45 1.36
C GLU A 235 18.61 -37.14 2.14
N PRO A 236 19.81 -36.76 2.64
CA PRO A 236 19.96 -35.57 3.47
C PRO A 236 19.51 -34.29 2.77
N ASP A 237 19.74 -34.26 1.48
CA ASP A 237 19.52 -33.16 0.57
C ASP A 237 18.04 -32.88 0.29
N VAL A 238 17.23 -33.91 0.04
CA VAL A 238 15.76 -33.80 0.02
C VAL A 238 15.25 -33.20 1.32
N VAL A 239 15.69 -33.72 2.48
CA VAL A 239 15.22 -33.21 3.78
C VAL A 239 15.68 -31.76 4.00
N VAL A 240 16.89 -31.40 3.58
CA VAL A 240 17.37 -30.01 3.63
C VAL A 240 16.50 -29.10 2.77
N HIS A 241 16.14 -29.53 1.56
CA HIS A 241 15.30 -28.78 0.64
C HIS A 241 13.88 -28.55 1.20
N GLU A 242 13.22 -29.63 1.64
CA GLU A 242 11.86 -29.53 2.18
C GLU A 242 11.79 -28.67 3.45
N LEU A 243 12.82 -28.77 4.31
CA LEU A 243 12.95 -27.86 5.43
C LEU A 243 13.26 -26.43 4.98
N GLY A 244 13.90 -26.24 3.82
CA GLY A 244 14.10 -24.93 3.21
C GLY A 244 12.79 -24.19 2.96
N HIS A 245 11.77 -24.87 2.42
CA HIS A 245 10.42 -24.31 2.29
C HIS A 245 9.79 -23.95 3.62
N ASN A 246 9.94 -24.80 4.63
CA ASN A 246 9.49 -24.50 6.00
C ASN A 246 10.15 -23.22 6.55
N PHE A 247 11.38 -22.93 6.13
CA PHE A 247 12.10 -21.70 6.46
C PHE A 247 11.81 -20.51 5.53
N GLY A 248 10.89 -20.68 4.58
CA GLY A 248 10.43 -19.65 3.65
C GLY A 248 11.30 -19.49 2.40
N LEU A 249 12.15 -20.47 2.09
CA LEU A 249 12.96 -20.46 0.87
C LEU A 249 12.13 -20.95 -0.33
N SER A 250 12.30 -20.27 -1.44
CA SER A 250 11.82 -20.63 -2.77
C SER A 250 12.74 -21.65 -3.44
N HIS A 251 12.31 -22.20 -4.58
CA HIS A 251 13.23 -22.95 -5.43
C HIS A 251 14.32 -22.05 -6.02
N SER A 252 15.38 -22.72 -6.46
CA SER A 252 16.44 -22.16 -7.28
C SER A 252 16.43 -22.84 -8.64
N SER A 253 16.26 -22.04 -9.69
CA SER A 253 16.00 -22.52 -11.05
C SER A 253 17.01 -21.89 -12.02
N THR A 254 17.17 -22.46 -13.21
CA THR A 254 17.96 -21.79 -14.27
C THR A 254 17.06 -21.00 -15.19
N TYR A 255 17.61 -19.91 -15.74
CA TYR A 255 16.94 -19.09 -16.74
C TYR A 255 17.92 -18.73 -17.86
N THR A 256 17.69 -19.31 -19.03
CA THR A 256 18.54 -19.20 -20.22
C THR A 256 17.76 -18.52 -21.34
N CYS A 257 18.42 -17.72 -22.17
CA CYS A 257 17.78 -17.05 -23.30
C CYS A 257 18.64 -17.06 -24.57
N ASP A 258 17.99 -16.94 -25.73
CA ASP A 258 18.66 -16.95 -27.03
C ASP A 258 19.60 -15.74 -27.21
N GLY A 259 20.91 -15.99 -27.25
CA GLY A 259 21.96 -15.01 -27.56
C GLY A 259 21.93 -13.77 -26.65
N ALA A 260 21.43 -13.91 -25.43
CA ALA A 260 21.29 -12.87 -24.44
C ALA A 260 21.19 -13.48 -23.03
N THR A 261 21.75 -12.82 -22.02
CA THR A 261 21.51 -13.22 -20.63
C THR A 261 20.04 -13.04 -20.28
N GLU A 262 19.40 -12.01 -20.84
CA GLU A 262 17.97 -11.82 -20.83
C GLU A 262 17.49 -11.08 -22.09
N LEU A 263 16.27 -11.37 -22.53
CA LEU A 263 15.64 -10.66 -23.64
C LEU A 263 15.02 -9.34 -23.17
N ALA A 264 15.38 -8.25 -23.86
CA ALA A 264 14.72 -6.97 -23.66
C ALA A 264 13.29 -7.02 -24.24
N PRO A 265 12.33 -6.26 -23.67
CA PRO A 265 10.97 -6.17 -24.21
C PRO A 265 10.98 -5.85 -25.72
N GLY A 266 10.26 -6.66 -26.50
CA GLY A 266 10.17 -6.49 -27.96
C GLY A 266 11.36 -7.04 -28.76
N ARG A 267 12.39 -7.62 -28.12
CA ARG A 267 13.45 -8.35 -28.82
C ARG A 267 12.94 -9.75 -29.20
N PRO A 268 13.09 -10.20 -30.45
CA PRO A 268 12.77 -11.58 -30.83
C PRO A 268 13.74 -12.55 -30.14
N GLY A 269 13.22 -13.69 -29.71
CA GLY A 269 13.97 -14.76 -29.05
C GLY A 269 13.11 -15.49 -28.03
N ARG A 270 13.63 -16.59 -27.52
CA ARG A 270 13.04 -17.40 -26.46
C ARG A 270 13.88 -17.32 -25.19
N CYS A 271 13.20 -17.36 -24.05
CA CYS A 271 13.81 -17.69 -22.77
C CYS A 271 13.18 -18.98 -22.24
N VAL A 272 13.97 -19.80 -21.58
CA VAL A 272 13.57 -21.06 -20.98
C VAL A 272 13.91 -20.98 -19.50
N LEU A 273 12.89 -21.18 -18.65
CA LEU A 273 13.08 -21.48 -17.25
C LEU A 273 13.13 -22.99 -17.10
N VAL A 274 14.12 -23.52 -16.41
CA VAL A 274 14.16 -24.94 -16.02
C VAL A 274 14.10 -25.01 -14.50
N PRO A 275 12.97 -25.47 -13.93
CA PRO A 275 12.85 -25.66 -12.49
C PRO A 275 13.91 -26.63 -11.98
N TYR A 276 14.39 -26.43 -10.74
CA TYR A 276 15.29 -27.37 -10.06
C TYR A 276 16.59 -27.69 -10.82
N LEU A 277 17.14 -26.71 -11.55
CA LEU A 277 18.38 -26.92 -12.31
C LEU A 277 19.54 -26.05 -11.86
N ASP A 278 19.41 -25.37 -10.73
CA ASP A 278 20.53 -24.71 -10.08
C ASP A 278 21.25 -25.65 -9.12
N TRP A 279 22.22 -26.38 -9.66
CA TRP A 279 23.02 -27.38 -8.92
C TRP A 279 23.94 -26.81 -7.84
N TYR A 280 24.10 -25.48 -7.76
CA TYR A 280 24.90 -24.85 -6.71
C TYR A 280 24.13 -24.69 -5.40
N ASP A 281 22.81 -24.72 -5.45
CA ASP A 281 21.93 -24.41 -4.32
C ASP A 281 21.06 -25.62 -3.97
N PRO A 282 20.91 -25.96 -2.67
CA PRO A 282 20.05 -27.07 -2.26
C PRO A 282 18.58 -26.88 -2.64
N MET A 283 18.12 -25.63 -2.85
CA MET A 283 16.76 -25.36 -3.33
C MET A 283 16.62 -25.54 -4.85
N GLY A 284 17.71 -25.81 -5.57
CA GLY A 284 17.70 -26.12 -7.00
C GLY A 284 18.05 -27.55 -7.30
N ASN A 285 19.05 -28.15 -6.63
CA ASN A 285 19.31 -29.58 -6.76
C ASN A 285 19.96 -30.15 -5.50
N PHE A 286 19.78 -31.45 -5.29
CA PHE A 286 19.97 -32.07 -4.00
C PHE A 286 21.39 -32.68 -3.82
N ASP A 287 21.99 -33.23 -4.87
CA ASP A 287 23.16 -34.15 -4.75
C ASP A 287 24.38 -33.66 -3.94
N GLN A 288 24.75 -32.37 -4.02
CA GLN A 288 26.02 -31.87 -3.46
C GLN A 288 25.85 -31.01 -2.20
N LEU A 289 24.62 -30.61 -1.85
CA LEU A 289 24.36 -29.66 -0.75
C LEU A 289 25.30 -28.45 -0.77
N GLY A 290 25.34 -27.72 -1.90
CA GLY A 290 26.14 -26.50 -2.03
C GLY A 290 25.69 -25.39 -1.08
N THR A 291 26.45 -24.30 -0.98
CA THR A 291 26.07 -23.15 -0.16
C THR A 291 24.74 -22.54 -0.62
N PHE A 292 23.90 -22.08 0.30
CA PHE A 292 22.72 -21.29 -0.08
C PHE A 292 23.10 -20.02 -0.85
N THR A 293 22.33 -19.66 -1.88
CA THR A 293 22.48 -18.43 -2.66
C THR A 293 22.46 -17.19 -1.78
N ALA A 294 23.01 -16.09 -2.28
CA ALA A 294 22.93 -14.79 -1.64
C ALA A 294 21.49 -14.34 -1.37
N GLN A 295 20.54 -14.69 -2.25
CA GLN A 295 19.12 -14.45 -2.04
C GLN A 295 18.61 -15.29 -0.86
N HIS A 296 18.81 -16.60 -0.86
CA HIS A 296 18.35 -17.46 0.23
C HIS A 296 18.99 -17.09 1.57
N GLN A 297 20.28 -16.75 1.58
CA GLN A 297 20.92 -16.19 2.78
C GLN A 297 20.35 -14.84 3.20
N PHE A 298 19.91 -13.99 2.26
CA PHE A 298 19.22 -12.75 2.56
C PHE A 298 17.86 -13.01 3.22
N ASP A 299 17.09 -13.96 2.68
CA ASP A 299 15.76 -14.34 3.19
C ASP A 299 15.85 -14.99 4.58
N LEU A 300 16.89 -15.80 4.84
CA LEU A 300 17.19 -16.34 6.18
C LEU A 300 17.74 -15.31 7.17
N GLY A 301 17.99 -14.06 6.74
CA GLY A 301 18.65 -13.03 7.55
C GLY A 301 20.12 -13.33 7.86
N ARG A 302 20.78 -14.18 7.07
CA ARG A 302 22.20 -14.59 7.21
C ARG A 302 23.15 -13.79 6.35
N LEU A 303 22.64 -12.97 5.46
CA LEU A 303 23.39 -11.95 4.76
C LEU A 303 22.95 -10.61 5.37
N PRO A 304 23.76 -9.92 6.20
CA PRO A 304 23.44 -8.60 6.74
C PRO A 304 23.90 -7.47 5.81
N ALA A 305 23.39 -6.24 6.01
CA ALA A 305 23.70 -5.08 5.15
C ALA A 305 25.21 -4.78 5.06
N ALA A 306 25.97 -5.01 6.13
CA ALA A 306 27.43 -4.82 6.15
C ALA A 306 28.19 -5.77 5.21
N GLN A 307 27.55 -6.85 4.75
CA GLN A 307 28.14 -7.87 3.88
C GLN A 307 27.53 -7.85 2.48
N ARG A 308 26.75 -6.82 2.15
CA ARG A 308 26.22 -6.59 0.82
C ARG A 308 26.63 -5.23 0.31
N ARG A 309 26.77 -5.14 -1.01
CA ARG A 309 26.84 -3.86 -1.71
C ARG A 309 25.53 -3.63 -2.46
N GLU A 310 24.79 -2.59 -2.09
CA GLU A 310 23.54 -2.20 -2.75
C GLU A 310 23.81 -1.27 -3.95
N VAL A 311 23.35 -1.65 -5.13
CA VAL A 311 23.54 -0.92 -6.40
C VAL A 311 22.18 -0.67 -7.06
N SER A 312 21.98 0.53 -7.58
CA SER A 312 20.80 0.95 -8.35
C SER A 312 21.15 2.18 -9.16
N ASN A 313 20.30 2.61 -10.07
CA ASN A 313 20.43 3.91 -10.73
C ASN A 313 20.37 5.12 -9.76
N VAL A 314 20.04 4.89 -8.49
CA VAL A 314 20.04 5.91 -7.43
C VAL A 314 21.35 5.88 -6.63
N THR A 315 21.81 4.70 -6.21
CA THR A 315 23.07 4.56 -5.45
C THR A 315 24.32 4.64 -6.33
N GLY A 316 24.15 4.47 -7.65
CA GLY A 316 25.18 4.62 -8.67
C GLY A 316 26.04 3.38 -8.85
N ALA A 317 26.91 3.45 -9.87
CA ALA A 317 27.89 2.42 -10.18
C ALA A 317 28.82 2.11 -8.99
N ALA A 318 29.26 0.86 -8.89
CA ALA A 318 30.12 0.41 -7.81
C ALA A 318 31.16 -0.61 -8.29
N THR A 319 32.33 -0.60 -7.64
CA THR A 319 33.28 -1.71 -7.68
C THR A 319 33.29 -2.35 -6.28
N ALA A 320 33.26 -3.68 -6.22
CA ALA A 320 33.25 -4.44 -4.98
C ALA A 320 34.16 -5.67 -5.08
N THR A 321 34.79 -6.03 -3.97
CA THR A 321 35.49 -7.31 -3.83
C THR A 321 34.56 -8.28 -3.13
N LEU A 322 34.02 -9.25 -3.87
CA LEU A 322 33.21 -10.34 -3.36
C LEU A 322 34.09 -11.36 -2.65
N ALA A 323 33.84 -11.58 -1.37
CA ALA A 323 34.31 -12.74 -0.62
C ALA A 323 33.46 -13.97 -0.99
N PRO A 324 33.98 -15.20 -0.79
CA PRO A 324 33.23 -16.43 -1.02
C PRO A 324 31.87 -16.41 -0.31
N ILE A 325 30.80 -16.79 -1.01
CA ILE A 325 29.45 -16.82 -0.43
C ILE A 325 29.31 -17.84 0.70
N SER A 326 30.14 -18.90 0.67
CA SER A 326 30.31 -19.91 1.72
C SER A 326 30.98 -19.37 3.00
N GLY A 327 31.66 -18.23 2.89
CA GLY A 327 32.28 -17.53 4.02
C GLY A 327 31.27 -16.72 4.84
N ARG A 328 31.74 -16.02 5.88
CA ARG A 328 30.88 -15.22 6.80
C ARG A 328 31.31 -13.78 7.02
N SER A 329 32.31 -13.32 6.27
CA SER A 329 32.91 -12.00 6.44
C SER A 329 33.16 -11.37 5.07
N GLY A 330 33.37 -10.05 5.07
CA GLY A 330 33.53 -9.29 3.84
C GLY A 330 32.21 -9.08 3.09
N VAL A 331 32.28 -8.41 1.95
CA VAL A 331 31.14 -8.25 1.05
C VAL A 331 30.94 -9.58 0.34
N ARG A 332 29.85 -10.30 0.61
CA ARG A 332 29.58 -11.62 0.01
C ARG A 332 28.63 -11.55 -1.18
N ALA A 333 27.91 -10.44 -1.33
CA ALA A 333 27.08 -10.22 -2.51
C ALA A 333 27.00 -8.75 -2.93
N VAL A 334 26.73 -8.52 -4.22
CA VAL A 334 26.23 -7.24 -4.73
C VAL A 334 24.76 -7.44 -5.11
N ARG A 335 23.87 -6.64 -4.55
CA ARG A 335 22.44 -6.63 -4.91
C ARG A 335 22.17 -5.44 -5.81
N ILE A 336 21.71 -5.70 -7.03
CA ILE A 336 21.40 -4.70 -8.05
C ILE A 336 19.87 -4.56 -8.11
N SER A 337 19.35 -3.43 -7.64
CA SER A 337 17.91 -3.13 -7.71
C SER A 337 17.61 -2.34 -8.98
N VAL A 338 16.95 -2.98 -9.95
CA VAL A 338 16.54 -2.34 -11.20
C VAL A 338 15.24 -1.56 -10.99
N ASP A 339 14.28 -2.16 -10.29
CA ASP A 339 13.02 -1.53 -9.91
C ASP A 339 12.50 -2.08 -8.55
N ALA A 340 11.20 -1.98 -8.28
CA ALA A 340 10.61 -2.48 -7.02
C ALA A 340 10.43 -4.00 -7.02
N ALA A 341 10.19 -4.60 -8.18
CA ALA A 341 9.98 -6.03 -8.34
C ALA A 341 11.29 -6.74 -8.70
N THR A 342 12.11 -6.18 -9.58
CA THR A 342 13.26 -6.89 -10.19
C THR A 342 14.58 -6.56 -9.51
N GLN A 343 15.31 -7.62 -9.12
CA GLN A 343 16.61 -7.54 -8.48
C GLN A 343 17.57 -8.57 -9.09
N TYR A 344 18.85 -8.23 -9.11
CA TYR A 344 19.92 -9.17 -9.47
C TYR A 344 20.92 -9.30 -8.33
N TRP A 345 21.53 -10.47 -8.24
CA TRP A 345 22.51 -10.81 -7.23
C TRP A 345 23.78 -11.28 -7.91
N LEU A 346 24.91 -10.70 -7.49
CA LEU A 346 26.22 -11.23 -7.79
C LEU A 346 26.78 -11.87 -6.54
N GLU A 347 27.20 -13.12 -6.68
CA GLU A 347 27.86 -13.89 -5.63
C GLU A 347 29.11 -14.55 -6.18
N TYR A 348 30.10 -14.76 -5.31
CA TYR A 348 31.33 -15.44 -5.70
C TYR A 348 31.37 -16.84 -5.09
N ARG A 349 31.48 -17.87 -5.95
CA ARG A 349 31.52 -19.29 -5.60
C ARG A 349 32.84 -19.94 -6.00
N PRO A 350 33.93 -19.77 -5.24
CA PRO A 350 35.11 -20.60 -5.39
C PRO A 350 34.91 -22.00 -4.84
N ALA A 351 35.77 -22.93 -5.25
CA ALA A 351 35.86 -24.28 -4.68
C ALA A 351 36.46 -24.29 -3.26
N VAL A 352 35.77 -23.68 -2.29
CA VAL A 352 36.18 -23.59 -0.89
C VAL A 352 34.97 -23.71 0.05
N GLY A 353 35.23 -24.13 1.30
CA GLY A 353 34.17 -24.24 2.31
C GLY A 353 33.14 -25.30 1.92
N GLN A 354 31.85 -24.98 2.06
CA GLN A 354 30.77 -25.88 1.64
C GLN A 354 30.80 -26.19 0.13
N ASP A 355 31.35 -25.28 -0.67
CA ASP A 355 31.45 -25.43 -2.14
C ASP A 355 32.76 -26.10 -2.59
N ALA A 356 33.53 -26.71 -1.68
CA ALA A 356 34.80 -27.36 -2.02
C ALA A 356 34.67 -28.49 -3.05
N TRP A 357 33.47 -29.07 -3.20
CA TRP A 357 33.15 -30.07 -4.20
C TRP A 357 33.29 -29.54 -5.65
N LEU A 358 33.26 -28.22 -5.87
CA LEU A 358 33.53 -27.60 -7.18
C LEU A 358 34.97 -27.82 -7.69
N ALA A 359 35.87 -28.35 -6.86
CA ALA A 359 37.21 -28.76 -7.29
C ALA A 359 37.25 -30.16 -7.91
N ASP A 360 36.18 -30.96 -7.81
CA ASP A 360 36.16 -32.32 -8.37
C ASP A 360 35.74 -32.31 -9.84
N ASP A 361 36.73 -32.45 -10.72
CA ASP A 361 36.53 -32.54 -12.16
C ASP A 361 35.66 -33.73 -12.59
N ARG A 362 35.36 -34.71 -11.72
CA ARG A 362 34.45 -35.84 -12.04
C ARG A 362 32.98 -35.48 -11.98
N LEU A 363 32.62 -34.41 -11.27
CA LEU A 363 31.26 -33.88 -11.19
C LEU A 363 30.94 -32.92 -12.36
N THR A 364 31.88 -32.74 -13.29
CA THR A 364 31.79 -31.84 -14.45
C THR A 364 30.87 -32.28 -15.58
N TRP A 365 30.07 -33.35 -15.41
CA TRP A 365 29.12 -33.77 -16.44
C TRP A 365 28.06 -32.68 -16.74
N TYR A 366 27.84 -31.75 -15.81
CA TYR A 366 27.06 -30.50 -15.99
C TYR A 366 27.91 -29.23 -16.16
N ARG A 367 29.25 -29.35 -16.22
CA ARG A 367 30.25 -28.27 -16.39
C ARG A 367 30.20 -27.13 -15.37
N LEU A 368 29.71 -27.39 -14.16
CA LEU A 368 29.68 -26.38 -13.09
C LEU A 368 31.07 -25.79 -12.83
N ASP A 369 31.17 -24.47 -12.90
CA ASP A 369 32.39 -23.68 -12.85
C ASP A 369 32.45 -22.80 -11.60
N ALA A 370 33.63 -22.76 -10.98
CA ALA A 370 33.90 -21.86 -9.88
C ALA A 370 34.09 -20.42 -10.39
N GLY A 371 33.32 -19.47 -9.86
CA GLY A 371 33.38 -18.09 -10.34
C GLY A 371 32.31 -17.17 -9.79
N VAL A 372 32.15 -16.02 -10.45
CA VAL A 372 31.11 -15.04 -10.09
C VAL A 372 29.84 -15.39 -10.83
N GLN A 373 28.80 -15.74 -10.08
CA GLN A 373 27.49 -16.09 -10.62
C GLN A 373 26.57 -14.88 -10.61
N LEU A 374 25.62 -14.87 -11.55
CA LEU A 374 24.59 -13.86 -11.68
C LEU A 374 23.24 -14.52 -11.49
N ARG A 375 22.45 -14.01 -10.55
CA ARG A 375 21.10 -14.48 -10.27
C ARG A 375 20.10 -13.34 -10.40
N LYS A 376 18.85 -13.67 -10.70
CA LYS A 376 17.72 -12.74 -10.71
C LYS A 376 16.64 -13.21 -9.77
N THR A 377 15.99 -12.24 -9.13
CA THR A 377 14.75 -12.43 -8.38
C THR A 377 13.75 -11.37 -8.80
N GLY A 378 12.46 -11.70 -8.77
CA GLY A 378 11.40 -10.74 -9.10
C GLY A 378 10.84 -10.80 -10.52
N GLY A 379 9.92 -9.88 -10.81
CA GLY A 379 9.08 -9.91 -12.02
C GLY A 379 7.89 -10.87 -11.84
N GLY A 380 7.48 -11.55 -12.91
CA GLY A 380 6.47 -12.62 -12.84
C GLY A 380 6.90 -13.86 -12.06
N TRP A 381 8.11 -13.85 -11.50
CA TRP A 381 8.80 -14.95 -10.83
C TRP A 381 9.20 -14.55 -9.41
N ALA A 382 8.30 -13.84 -8.71
CA ALA A 382 8.64 -13.00 -7.56
C ALA A 382 9.28 -13.72 -6.36
N ARG A 383 9.30 -15.05 -6.35
CA ARG A 383 9.91 -15.86 -5.30
C ARG A 383 11.14 -16.66 -5.76
N GLU A 384 11.24 -17.07 -7.02
CA GLU A 384 12.34 -17.91 -7.52
C GLU A 384 13.71 -17.22 -7.50
N SER A 385 14.76 -17.98 -7.16
CA SER A 385 16.15 -17.62 -7.43
C SER A 385 16.54 -18.14 -8.81
N LEU A 386 16.68 -17.25 -9.80
CA LEU A 386 16.97 -17.63 -11.17
C LEU A 386 18.47 -17.48 -11.48
N LEU A 387 19.20 -18.59 -11.61
CA LEU A 387 20.57 -18.61 -12.11
C LEU A 387 20.58 -18.25 -13.60
N LEU A 388 21.26 -17.16 -13.95
CA LEU A 388 21.32 -16.67 -15.33
C LEU A 388 22.56 -17.17 -16.05
N ASP A 389 22.41 -17.48 -17.33
CA ASP A 389 23.55 -17.78 -18.23
C ASP A 389 24.27 -16.48 -18.66
N PRO A 390 25.52 -16.26 -18.22
CA PRO A 390 26.29 -15.07 -18.57
C PRO A 390 26.96 -15.15 -19.95
N THR A 391 27.02 -16.32 -20.58
CA THR A 391 27.62 -16.58 -21.90
C THR A 391 26.61 -17.27 -22.82
N PRO A 392 25.44 -16.65 -23.03
CA PRO A 392 24.32 -17.27 -23.74
C PRO A 392 24.70 -17.70 -25.16
N GLY A 393 24.46 -18.98 -25.45
CA GLY A 393 24.52 -19.53 -26.81
C GLY A 393 23.39 -19.01 -27.70
N PRO A 394 23.38 -19.36 -28.99
CA PRO A 394 22.30 -18.99 -29.90
C PRO A 394 20.97 -19.70 -29.62
N ASP A 395 20.95 -20.73 -28.76
CA ASP A 395 19.79 -21.55 -28.43
C ASP A 395 19.65 -21.66 -26.91
N ALA A 396 18.56 -21.14 -26.35
CA ALA A 396 18.25 -21.13 -24.92
C ALA A 396 18.21 -22.53 -24.30
N TYR A 397 17.98 -23.59 -25.07
CA TYR A 397 17.91 -24.95 -24.54
C TYR A 397 19.27 -25.59 -24.24
N ARG A 398 20.36 -25.00 -24.73
CA ARG A 398 21.71 -25.54 -24.57
C ARG A 398 22.60 -24.46 -23.96
N SER A 399 22.65 -24.42 -22.63
CA SER A 399 23.73 -23.68 -21.95
C SER A 399 25.07 -24.26 -22.42
N ASP A 400 26.06 -23.41 -22.69
CA ASP A 400 27.40 -23.86 -23.06
C ASP A 400 28.15 -24.57 -21.89
N GLY A 401 27.53 -24.56 -20.71
CA GLY A 401 27.99 -25.14 -19.47
C GLY A 401 28.69 -24.13 -18.56
N THR A 402 28.76 -22.86 -18.94
CA THR A 402 29.42 -21.81 -18.15
C THR A 402 28.36 -21.02 -17.38
N TRP A 403 28.43 -21.05 -16.05
CA TRP A 403 27.48 -20.36 -15.18
C TRP A 403 28.10 -19.17 -14.45
N SER A 404 29.40 -18.96 -14.62
CA SER A 404 30.11 -17.80 -14.09
C SER A 404 30.46 -16.78 -15.18
N VAL A 405 30.43 -15.50 -14.81
CA VAL A 405 30.89 -14.43 -15.67
C VAL A 405 32.42 -14.55 -15.86
N PRO A 406 32.93 -14.69 -17.10
CA PRO A 406 34.36 -14.82 -17.33
C PRO A 406 35.15 -13.60 -16.84
N VAL A 407 36.39 -13.80 -16.41
CA VAL A 407 37.30 -12.69 -16.06
C VAL A 407 37.53 -11.82 -17.30
N GLY A 408 37.34 -10.50 -17.16
CA GLY A 408 37.33 -9.54 -18.27
C GLY A 408 36.00 -9.49 -19.04
N GLY A 409 35.10 -10.44 -18.82
CA GLY A 409 33.76 -10.49 -19.41
C GLY A 409 32.85 -9.39 -18.87
N THR A 410 31.86 -9.00 -19.69
CA THR A 410 30.82 -8.03 -19.30
C THR A 410 29.46 -8.54 -19.71
N VAL A 411 28.56 -8.67 -18.73
CA VAL A 411 27.15 -9.02 -18.93
C VAL A 411 26.30 -7.75 -18.89
N ARG A 412 25.42 -7.56 -19.88
CA ARG A 412 24.46 -6.45 -19.91
C ARG A 412 23.12 -6.93 -19.36
N LEU A 413 22.55 -6.15 -18.46
CA LEU A 413 21.25 -6.42 -17.84
C LEU A 413 20.21 -5.41 -18.37
N PRO A 414 18.91 -5.74 -18.29
CA PRO A 414 17.83 -4.80 -18.57
C PRO A 414 17.98 -3.47 -17.83
N GLY A 415 17.42 -2.41 -18.40
CA GLY A 415 17.46 -1.07 -17.80
C GLY A 415 18.81 -0.34 -17.94
N GLY A 416 19.77 -0.88 -18.71
CA GLY A 416 21.06 -0.22 -18.98
C GLY A 416 22.11 -0.46 -17.90
N TYR A 417 21.95 -1.49 -17.09
CA TYR A 417 22.97 -1.94 -16.14
C TYR A 417 23.94 -2.89 -16.84
N ALA A 418 25.17 -2.98 -16.33
CA ALA A 418 26.11 -4.00 -16.76
C ALA A 418 27.02 -4.42 -15.61
N VAL A 419 27.44 -5.68 -15.64
CA VAL A 419 28.32 -6.30 -14.67
C VAL A 419 29.57 -6.76 -15.38
N SER A 420 30.74 -6.50 -14.82
CA SER A 420 32.00 -7.10 -15.28
C SER A 420 32.81 -7.66 -14.13
N VAL A 421 33.51 -8.76 -14.40
CA VAL A 421 34.45 -9.38 -13.47
C VAL A 421 35.85 -8.93 -13.85
N GLN A 422 36.56 -8.27 -12.94
CA GLN A 422 37.90 -7.71 -13.19
C GLN A 422 39.01 -8.71 -12.87
N SER A 423 38.86 -9.45 -11.78
CA SER A 423 39.82 -10.47 -11.35
C SER A 423 39.16 -11.47 -10.41
N VAL A 424 39.66 -12.69 -10.39
CA VAL A 424 39.22 -13.75 -9.48
C VAL A 424 40.45 -14.38 -8.81
N THR A 425 40.38 -14.59 -7.51
CA THR A 425 41.35 -15.34 -6.70
C THR A 425 40.58 -16.23 -5.73
N PRO A 426 41.16 -17.30 -5.18
CA PRO A 426 40.46 -18.15 -4.19
C PRO A 426 39.88 -17.37 -2.99
N ALA A 427 40.49 -16.25 -2.63
CA ALA A 427 40.05 -15.40 -1.51
C ALA A 427 38.96 -14.38 -1.88
N GLY A 428 38.75 -14.10 -3.16
CA GLY A 428 37.73 -13.15 -3.60
C GLY A 428 37.79 -12.76 -5.07
N ALA A 429 36.69 -12.18 -5.56
CA ALA A 429 36.50 -11.69 -6.91
C ALA A 429 36.22 -10.20 -6.94
N VAL A 430 36.93 -9.44 -7.78
CA VAL A 430 36.67 -8.01 -7.97
C VAL A 430 35.66 -7.84 -9.10
N VAL A 431 34.52 -7.24 -8.80
CA VAL A 431 33.42 -7.00 -9.75
C VAL A 431 33.14 -5.51 -9.89
N ARG A 432 32.70 -5.10 -11.07
CA ARG A 432 32.24 -3.74 -11.35
C ARG A 432 30.82 -3.78 -11.89
N VAL A 433 29.95 -2.99 -11.29
CA VAL A 433 28.58 -2.78 -11.76
C VAL A 433 28.46 -1.34 -12.25
N SER A 434 28.10 -1.17 -13.52
CA SER A 434 27.70 0.12 -14.10
C SER A 434 26.18 0.26 -14.09
N THR A 435 25.70 1.48 -13.91
CA THR A 435 24.27 1.81 -13.84
C THR A 435 23.88 2.77 -14.97
N PRO A 436 22.60 2.80 -15.37
CA PRO A 436 22.09 3.89 -16.21
C PRO A 436 22.17 5.23 -15.46
N PRO A 437 21.96 6.37 -16.14
CA PRO A 437 21.89 7.68 -15.49
C PRO A 437 20.81 7.70 -14.39
N SER A 438 21.08 8.43 -13.31
CA SER A 438 20.13 8.57 -12.21
C SER A 438 18.82 9.23 -12.65
N PRO A 439 17.71 9.05 -11.91
CA PRO A 439 16.46 9.76 -12.21
C PRO A 439 16.63 11.29 -12.29
N ILE A 440 17.54 11.86 -11.50
CA ILE A 440 17.88 13.29 -11.57
C ILE A 440 18.62 13.61 -12.86
N ALA A 441 19.62 12.80 -13.24
CA ALA A 441 20.36 12.99 -14.50
C ALA A 441 19.44 12.85 -15.73
N GLN A 442 18.56 11.85 -15.73
CA GLN A 442 17.55 11.66 -16.78
C GLN A 442 16.62 12.88 -16.86
N ARG A 443 16.14 13.38 -15.72
CA ARG A 443 15.26 14.57 -15.70
C ARG A 443 16.00 15.82 -16.17
N HIS A 444 17.26 15.99 -15.79
CA HIS A 444 18.09 17.11 -16.25
C HIS A 444 18.28 17.07 -17.76
N ALA A 445 18.61 15.91 -18.33
CA ALA A 445 18.70 15.73 -19.77
C ALA A 445 17.38 16.07 -20.48
N ALA A 446 16.24 15.59 -19.95
CA ALA A 446 14.91 15.88 -20.49
C ALA A 446 14.52 17.37 -20.40
N LEU A 447 15.18 18.15 -19.54
CA LEU A 447 15.03 19.60 -19.41
C LEU A 447 16.04 20.39 -20.26
N GLY A 448 16.77 19.73 -21.16
CA GLY A 448 17.78 20.34 -22.05
C GLY A 448 19.21 20.29 -21.52
N GLY A 449 19.46 19.55 -20.44
CA GLY A 449 20.81 19.38 -19.87
C GLY A 449 21.47 20.71 -19.51
N ALA A 450 22.77 20.83 -19.82
CA ALA A 450 23.58 22.01 -19.48
C ALA A 450 23.09 23.31 -20.12
N THR A 451 22.46 23.26 -21.31
CA THR A 451 21.90 24.42 -22.01
C THR A 451 20.42 24.66 -21.65
N GLY A 452 19.82 23.75 -20.89
CA GLY A 452 18.43 23.75 -20.51
C GLY A 452 18.04 24.78 -19.45
N THR A 453 16.79 24.68 -18.98
CA THR A 453 16.17 25.64 -18.03
C THR A 453 16.79 25.62 -16.63
N LEU A 454 17.53 24.56 -16.28
CA LEU A 454 18.27 24.45 -15.02
C LEU A 454 19.75 24.83 -15.13
N GLY A 455 20.35 24.77 -16.32
CA GLY A 455 21.79 25.00 -16.51
C GLY A 455 22.65 23.83 -16.07
N LYS A 456 23.95 24.07 -15.86
CA LYS A 456 24.90 23.03 -15.44
C LYS A 456 24.68 22.59 -13.99
N ALA A 457 25.03 21.34 -13.69
CA ALA A 457 25.10 20.87 -12.31
C ALA A 457 26.22 21.61 -11.57
N THR A 458 25.93 22.08 -10.35
CA THR A 458 26.88 22.81 -9.50
C THR A 458 27.21 22.04 -8.22
N SER A 459 26.62 20.85 -8.05
CA SER A 459 26.96 19.90 -6.99
C SER A 459 26.96 18.48 -7.54
N ALA A 460 27.64 17.57 -6.83
CA ALA A 460 27.34 16.15 -6.93
C ALA A 460 25.89 15.87 -6.50
N GLU A 461 25.32 14.79 -7.00
CA GLU A 461 24.03 14.29 -6.54
C GLU A 461 24.16 13.75 -5.10
N GLN A 462 23.22 14.12 -4.23
CA GLN A 462 23.19 13.77 -2.82
C GLN A 462 21.99 12.86 -2.55
N CYS A 463 22.25 11.58 -2.35
CA CYS A 463 21.26 10.56 -2.02
C CYS A 463 21.26 10.21 -0.52
N GLY A 464 20.32 9.35 -0.09
CA GLY A 464 20.14 9.02 1.33
C GLY A 464 19.44 10.13 2.13
N ARG A 465 18.65 10.97 1.45
CA ARG A 465 17.83 12.01 2.08
C ARG A 465 16.58 11.39 2.73
N ALA A 466 15.72 12.20 3.33
CA ALA A 466 14.48 11.75 3.98
C ALA A 466 13.71 10.75 3.09
N LYS A 467 13.26 9.63 3.67
CA LYS A 467 12.54 8.55 2.94
C LYS A 467 13.30 8.01 1.71
N GLY A 468 14.64 8.05 1.74
CA GLY A 468 15.50 7.46 0.70
C GLY A 468 15.62 8.27 -0.59
N GLY A 469 15.22 9.54 -0.60
CA GLY A 469 15.30 10.37 -1.81
C GLY A 469 16.69 10.95 -2.09
N CYS A 470 16.78 11.68 -3.20
CA CYS A 470 18.00 12.34 -3.67
C CYS A 470 17.74 13.80 -4.05
N ARG A 471 18.81 14.58 -4.13
CA ARG A 471 18.77 15.96 -4.62
C ARG A 471 20.06 16.35 -5.31
N GLN A 472 19.98 17.29 -6.25
CA GLN A 472 21.16 17.89 -6.88
C GLN A 472 20.92 19.36 -7.19
N ARG A 473 21.97 20.18 -7.02
CA ARG A 473 21.95 21.61 -7.32
C ARG A 473 22.41 21.87 -8.75
N PHE A 474 21.72 22.80 -9.40
CA PHE A 474 22.05 23.35 -10.72
C PHE A 474 22.15 24.87 -10.63
N GLU A 475 22.70 25.50 -11.67
CA GLU A 475 22.88 26.96 -11.73
C GLU A 475 21.59 27.74 -11.42
N ARG A 476 20.44 27.26 -11.91
CA ARG A 476 19.13 27.96 -11.83
C ARG A 476 18.06 27.22 -11.02
N GLY A 477 18.45 26.24 -10.21
CA GLY A 477 17.50 25.53 -9.35
C GLY A 477 18.02 24.21 -8.83
N TRP A 478 17.11 23.36 -8.39
CA TRP A 478 17.42 22.04 -7.86
C TRP A 478 16.49 21.00 -8.48
N LEU A 479 16.99 19.79 -8.62
CA LEU A 479 16.16 18.60 -8.81
C LEU A 479 16.12 17.82 -7.50
N PHE A 480 14.92 17.37 -7.15
CA PHE A 480 14.67 16.47 -6.01
C PHE A 480 13.95 15.24 -6.53
N TRP A 481 14.40 14.06 -6.09
CA TRP A 481 13.81 12.79 -6.45
C TRP A 481 13.38 12.01 -5.20
N SER A 482 12.23 11.37 -5.29
CA SER A 482 11.84 10.27 -4.40
C SER A 482 11.19 9.17 -5.23
N ARG A 483 11.19 7.93 -4.70
CA ARG A 483 10.52 6.79 -5.35
C ARG A 483 9.06 7.09 -5.68
N SER A 484 8.36 7.80 -4.80
CA SER A 484 6.92 8.10 -4.95
C SER A 484 6.58 9.26 -5.89
N THR A 485 7.51 10.20 -6.14
CA THR A 485 7.22 11.44 -6.88
C THR A 485 7.95 11.57 -8.21
N GLY A 486 9.00 10.76 -8.41
CA GLY A 486 9.99 10.97 -9.45
C GLY A 486 10.82 12.25 -9.21
N ALA A 487 11.66 12.58 -10.20
CA ALA A 487 12.54 13.75 -10.15
C ALA A 487 11.78 15.01 -10.60
N ARG A 488 11.70 16.02 -9.72
CA ARG A 488 10.99 17.28 -9.97
C ARG A 488 11.88 18.48 -9.70
N GLN A 489 11.69 19.52 -10.49
CA GLN A 489 12.42 20.78 -10.37
C GLN A 489 11.81 21.68 -9.31
N VAL A 490 12.63 22.26 -8.44
CA VAL A 490 12.23 23.33 -7.52
C VAL A 490 13.22 24.49 -7.65
N SER A 491 12.72 25.70 -7.88
CA SER A 491 13.57 26.89 -8.11
C SER A 491 12.94 28.17 -7.56
N GLY A 492 13.74 29.24 -7.54
CA GLY A 492 13.27 30.60 -7.24
C GLY A 492 12.64 30.78 -5.85
N PRO A 493 11.60 31.63 -5.73
CA PRO A 493 10.94 31.92 -4.46
C PRO A 493 10.31 30.68 -3.80
N VAL A 494 9.82 29.72 -4.61
CA VAL A 494 9.23 28.47 -4.10
C VAL A 494 10.29 27.64 -3.36
N LEU A 495 11.47 27.47 -3.97
CA LEU A 495 12.59 26.79 -3.32
C LEU A 495 12.97 27.46 -2.00
N THR A 496 13.07 28.79 -1.98
CA THR A 496 13.45 29.55 -0.78
C THR A 496 12.44 29.34 0.35
N ARG A 497 11.14 29.43 0.05
CA ARG A 497 10.08 29.21 1.04
C ARG A 497 10.05 27.76 1.52
N TRP A 498 10.12 26.80 0.61
CA TRP A 498 10.09 25.38 0.94
C TRP A 498 11.31 24.96 1.77
N ALA A 499 12.50 25.47 1.46
CA ALA A 499 13.70 25.27 2.28
C ALA A 499 13.53 25.79 3.72
N GLY A 500 12.91 26.96 3.89
CA GLY A 500 12.56 27.49 5.21
C GLY A 500 11.50 26.67 5.96
N LEU A 501 10.80 25.76 5.28
CA LEU A 501 9.84 24.80 5.84
C LEU A 501 10.46 23.40 6.01
N GLN A 502 11.78 23.33 6.16
CA GLN A 502 12.57 22.08 6.28
C GLN A 502 12.57 21.19 5.03
N ALA A 503 12.24 21.74 3.86
CA ALA A 503 12.34 21.08 2.56
C ALA A 503 11.72 19.66 2.55
N GLU A 504 12.47 18.68 2.02
CA GLU A 504 12.03 17.28 1.90
C GLU A 504 11.77 16.57 3.24
N ALA A 505 12.34 17.09 4.33
CA ALA A 505 12.16 16.57 5.68
C ALA A 505 10.95 17.19 6.41
N GLY A 506 10.41 18.29 5.89
CA GLY A 506 9.26 18.99 6.47
C GLY A 506 7.91 18.36 6.11
N LYS A 507 6.83 18.94 6.65
CA LYS A 507 5.45 18.46 6.45
C LYS A 507 4.98 18.45 4.99
N LEU A 508 5.58 19.28 4.13
CA LEU A 508 5.26 19.29 2.70
C LEU A 508 5.87 18.10 1.94
N GLY A 509 6.98 17.54 2.43
CA GLY A 509 7.68 16.43 1.77
C GLY A 509 8.23 16.79 0.39
N TYR A 510 8.41 15.78 -0.46
CA TYR A 510 8.96 15.94 -1.81
C TYR A 510 8.01 16.67 -2.78
N PRO A 511 8.54 17.40 -3.77
CA PRO A 511 7.74 17.94 -4.87
C PRO A 511 7.05 16.81 -5.64
N ALA A 512 5.74 16.91 -5.81
CA ALA A 512 4.87 15.94 -6.48
C ALA A 512 4.45 16.37 -7.90
N ALA A 513 4.81 17.59 -8.30
CA ALA A 513 4.69 18.11 -9.65
C ALA A 513 5.73 19.21 -9.87
N ASP A 514 6.05 19.50 -11.13
CA ASP A 514 6.81 20.69 -11.47
C ASP A 514 5.95 21.95 -11.31
N VAL A 515 6.62 23.09 -11.22
CA VAL A 515 5.95 24.39 -11.13
C VAL A 515 5.06 24.64 -12.35
N ARG A 516 3.83 25.09 -12.12
CA ARG A 516 2.89 25.54 -13.14
C ARG A 516 2.58 27.01 -12.93
N CYS A 517 2.90 27.83 -13.92
CA CYS A 517 2.61 29.26 -13.90
C CYS A 517 1.44 29.59 -14.82
N ALA A 518 0.45 30.32 -14.30
CA ALA A 518 -0.58 30.94 -15.10
C ALA A 518 -0.05 32.23 -15.76
N ALA A 519 -0.76 32.75 -16.76
CA ALA A 519 -0.36 33.89 -17.60
C ALA A 519 0.00 35.19 -16.84
N ARG A 520 -0.30 35.29 -15.54
CA ARG A 520 -0.07 36.46 -14.68
C ARG A 520 1.07 36.26 -13.66
N SER A 521 2.01 35.35 -13.94
CA SER A 521 3.14 35.02 -13.06
C SER A 521 2.72 34.51 -11.67
N VAL A 522 1.50 33.99 -11.57
CA VAL A 522 1.01 33.22 -10.43
C VAL A 522 1.42 31.78 -10.66
N CYS A 523 2.32 31.27 -9.84
CA CYS A 523 2.88 29.93 -9.99
C CYS A 523 2.47 29.05 -8.83
N THR A 524 2.08 27.82 -9.11
CA THR A 524 1.84 26.80 -8.09
C THR A 524 2.80 25.65 -8.27
N GLN A 525 3.25 25.07 -7.16
CA GLN A 525 3.95 23.81 -7.15
C GLN A 525 3.35 22.90 -6.10
N ARG A 526 3.02 21.68 -6.51
CA ARG A 526 2.46 20.66 -5.63
C ARG A 526 3.57 19.84 -4.99
N PHE A 527 3.43 19.60 -3.70
CA PHE A 527 4.25 18.72 -2.87
C PHE A 527 3.36 17.61 -2.29
N GLN A 528 3.96 16.58 -1.70
CA GLN A 528 3.21 15.47 -1.09
C GLN A 528 2.19 15.93 -0.04
N GLY A 529 2.57 16.93 0.78
CA GLY A 529 1.75 17.42 1.90
C GLY A 529 1.02 18.75 1.65
N GLY A 530 1.03 19.28 0.42
CA GLY A 530 0.35 20.55 0.12
C GLY A 530 0.85 21.25 -1.14
N THR A 531 0.34 22.46 -1.41
CA THR A 531 0.72 23.25 -2.59
C THR A 531 1.34 24.57 -2.14
N LEU A 532 2.45 24.97 -2.76
CA LEU A 532 2.99 26.32 -2.62
C LEU A 532 2.54 27.19 -3.78
N LEU A 533 2.00 28.37 -3.46
CA LEU A 533 1.58 29.41 -4.39
C LEU A 533 2.57 30.57 -4.31
N SER A 534 3.27 30.86 -5.40
CA SER A 534 4.14 32.01 -5.56
C SER A 534 3.44 33.08 -6.39
N THR A 535 3.47 34.32 -5.90
CA THR A 535 2.92 35.49 -6.60
C THR A 535 3.99 36.58 -6.73
N PRO A 536 3.95 37.45 -7.75
CA PRO A 536 5.02 38.42 -8.02
C PRO A 536 5.32 39.39 -6.87
N SER A 537 4.33 39.74 -6.05
CA SER A 537 4.46 40.70 -4.95
C SER A 537 3.85 40.25 -3.61
N GLY A 538 3.19 39.08 -3.56
CA GLY A 538 2.56 38.55 -2.34
C GLY A 538 3.40 37.50 -1.59
N GLY A 539 4.59 37.17 -2.10
CA GLY A 539 5.45 36.11 -1.59
C GLY A 539 4.91 34.71 -1.91
N VAL A 540 5.46 33.70 -1.22
CA VAL A 540 5.08 32.29 -1.39
C VAL A 540 4.25 31.82 -0.18
N ARG A 541 3.09 31.23 -0.44
CA ARG A 541 2.12 30.77 0.58
C ARG A 541 1.78 29.30 0.44
N ILE A 542 1.56 28.62 1.56
CA ILE A 542 0.97 27.27 1.57
C ILE A 542 -0.53 27.40 1.29
N THR A 543 -1.03 26.60 0.35
CA THR A 543 -2.42 26.61 -0.11
C THR A 543 -2.88 25.22 -0.56
N ARG A 544 -4.07 25.17 -1.16
CA ARG A 544 -4.69 24.01 -1.79
C ARG A 544 -5.13 24.30 -3.23
N PRO A 545 -5.13 23.29 -4.12
CA PRO A 545 -5.57 23.46 -5.50
C PRO A 545 -6.97 24.08 -5.64
N GLU A 546 -7.91 23.70 -4.78
CA GLU A 546 -9.31 24.15 -4.83
C GLU A 546 -9.46 25.63 -4.45
N ILE A 547 -8.61 26.11 -3.53
CA ILE A 547 -8.55 27.53 -3.16
C ILE A 547 -7.94 28.35 -4.29
N VAL A 548 -6.86 27.86 -4.91
CA VAL A 548 -6.24 28.54 -6.06
C VAL A 548 -7.23 28.59 -7.23
N ALA A 549 -7.87 27.47 -7.56
CA ALA A 549 -8.85 27.41 -8.66
C ALA A 549 -9.98 28.44 -8.48
N LYS A 550 -10.56 28.54 -7.27
CA LYS A 550 -11.60 29.54 -6.97
C LYS A 550 -11.07 30.97 -7.03
N TRP A 551 -9.89 31.24 -6.49
CA TRP A 551 -9.28 32.56 -6.56
C TRP A 551 -9.02 32.99 -8.02
N THR A 552 -8.56 32.05 -8.85
CA THR A 552 -8.33 32.28 -10.28
C THR A 552 -9.61 32.52 -11.05
N SER A 553 -10.68 31.76 -10.77
CA SER A 553 -11.99 32.00 -11.39
C SER A 553 -12.56 33.39 -11.03
N MET A 554 -12.15 33.96 -9.90
CA MET A 554 -12.54 35.30 -9.47
C MET A 554 -11.66 36.43 -10.05
N GLY A 555 -10.65 36.12 -10.86
CA GLY A 555 -9.77 37.11 -11.49
C GLY A 555 -8.39 37.27 -10.84
N ASP A 556 -7.95 36.30 -10.03
CA ASP A 556 -6.63 36.29 -9.36
C ASP A 556 -6.36 37.58 -8.57
N THR A 557 -5.20 38.21 -8.80
CA THR A 557 -4.74 39.44 -8.17
C THR A 557 -5.64 40.65 -8.45
N ARG A 558 -6.47 40.60 -9.49
CA ARG A 558 -7.46 41.65 -9.82
C ARG A 558 -8.82 41.42 -9.17
N SER A 559 -9.05 40.24 -8.59
CA SER A 559 -10.27 39.99 -7.83
C SER A 559 -10.37 40.94 -6.65
N ALA A 560 -11.59 41.18 -6.15
CA ALA A 560 -11.81 41.96 -4.94
C ALA A 560 -11.11 41.38 -3.70
N LEU A 561 -10.69 40.10 -3.74
CA LEU A 561 -9.88 39.49 -2.68
C LEU A 561 -8.43 39.99 -2.71
N GLY A 562 -7.88 40.30 -3.88
CA GLY A 562 -6.46 40.66 -4.03
C GLY A 562 -5.51 39.49 -3.73
N LEU A 563 -4.33 39.80 -3.20
CA LEU A 563 -3.27 38.81 -2.89
C LEU A 563 -3.50 38.05 -1.58
N PRO A 564 -3.05 36.79 -1.48
CA PRO A 564 -3.06 36.04 -0.22
C PRO A 564 -2.08 36.65 0.80
N THR A 565 -2.51 36.78 2.05
CA THR A 565 -1.77 37.49 3.11
C THR A 565 -1.13 36.57 4.14
N ALA A 566 -1.59 35.33 4.26
CA ALA A 566 -1.08 34.34 5.21
C ALA A 566 -0.95 32.96 4.54
N ASP A 567 -0.47 31.95 5.25
CA ASP A 567 -0.63 30.57 4.81
C ASP A 567 -2.06 30.09 5.10
N MET A 568 -2.51 29.09 4.33
CA MET A 568 -3.78 28.42 4.55
C MET A 568 -3.78 27.71 5.90
N VAL A 569 -4.86 27.86 6.67
CA VAL A 569 -5.07 27.17 7.94
C VAL A 569 -6.22 26.19 7.80
N CYS A 570 -5.99 24.93 8.15
CA CYS A 570 -7.03 23.89 8.16
C CYS A 570 -7.47 23.57 9.58
N SER A 571 -8.77 23.30 9.76
CA SER A 571 -9.31 22.71 10.98
C SER A 571 -8.81 21.27 11.15
N GLY A 572 -8.74 20.75 12.39
CA GLY A 572 -8.39 19.37 12.79
C GLY A 572 -8.28 18.34 11.66
N GLN A 573 -9.29 17.49 11.48
CA GLN A 573 -9.33 16.45 10.42
C GLN A 573 -9.44 17.00 8.99
N HIS A 574 -8.98 18.23 8.75
CA HIS A 574 -9.08 18.94 7.48
C HIS A 574 -10.50 19.09 6.95
N ALA A 575 -11.51 19.09 7.85
CA ALA A 575 -12.92 19.27 7.50
C ALA A 575 -13.15 20.53 6.65
N TYR A 576 -12.46 21.63 7.00
CA TYR A 576 -12.35 22.81 6.15
C TYR A 576 -10.98 23.48 6.27
N CYS A 577 -10.62 24.26 5.26
CA CYS A 577 -9.41 25.07 5.21
C CYS A 577 -9.75 26.51 4.80
N ARG A 578 -9.04 27.46 5.39
CA ARG A 578 -9.25 28.89 5.17
C ARG A 578 -7.95 29.57 4.78
N GLN A 579 -8.00 30.33 3.70
CA GLN A 579 -6.91 31.15 3.21
C GLN A 579 -7.30 32.63 3.33
N SER A 580 -6.44 33.44 3.95
CA SER A 580 -6.66 34.87 4.07
C SER A 580 -6.08 35.62 2.88
N PHE A 581 -6.81 36.63 2.43
CA PHE A 581 -6.47 37.56 1.34
C PHE A 581 -6.66 39.00 1.82
N ARG A 582 -6.12 39.98 1.09
CA ARG A 582 -6.23 41.41 1.45
C ARG A 582 -7.70 41.86 1.61
N GLY A 583 -8.58 41.41 0.72
CA GLY A 583 -9.99 41.81 0.67
C GLY A 583 -10.98 40.81 1.30
N GLY A 584 -10.49 39.70 1.86
CA GLY A 584 -11.37 38.71 2.49
C GLY A 584 -10.73 37.35 2.73
N VAL A 585 -11.54 36.31 2.78
CA VAL A 585 -11.07 34.92 2.96
C VAL A 585 -11.72 34.00 1.94
N LEU A 586 -10.99 32.98 1.49
CA LEU A 586 -11.59 31.81 0.84
C LEU A 586 -11.64 30.67 1.85
N VAL A 587 -12.78 30.00 1.93
CA VAL A 587 -12.99 28.82 2.76
C VAL A 587 -13.33 27.66 1.85
N HIS A 588 -12.56 26.59 1.92
CA HIS A 588 -12.83 25.32 1.27
C HIS A 588 -13.28 24.29 2.31
N ALA A 589 -14.43 23.68 2.13
CA ALA A 589 -14.94 22.63 3.00
C ALA A 589 -15.33 21.38 2.19
N ARG A 590 -14.98 20.19 2.71
CA ARG A 590 -15.25 18.92 2.01
C ARG A 590 -16.77 18.75 1.83
N GLY A 591 -17.20 18.47 0.59
CA GLY A 591 -18.62 18.34 0.23
C GLY A 591 -19.37 19.66 0.07
N GLN A 592 -18.80 20.80 0.45
CA GLN A 592 -19.43 22.13 0.32
C GLN A 592 -18.75 23.02 -0.72
N GLY A 593 -17.51 22.71 -1.12
CA GLY A 593 -16.78 23.48 -2.12
C GLY A 593 -16.00 24.67 -1.53
N THR A 594 -15.62 25.62 -2.39
CA THR A 594 -14.79 26.78 -2.03
C THR A 594 -15.53 28.09 -2.24
N HIS A 595 -15.71 28.87 -1.17
CA HIS A 595 -16.50 30.10 -1.19
C HIS A 595 -15.76 31.30 -0.56
N PRO A 596 -15.92 32.51 -1.12
CA PRO A 596 -15.36 33.74 -0.56
C PRO A 596 -16.27 34.30 0.52
N VAL A 597 -15.66 34.88 1.56
CA VAL A 597 -16.36 35.71 2.55
C VAL A 597 -15.61 37.04 2.63
N THR A 598 -16.28 38.14 2.32
CA THR A 598 -15.65 39.47 2.14
C THR A 598 -16.40 40.57 2.90
N GLY A 599 -15.78 41.74 3.02
CA GLY A 599 -16.42 42.97 3.50
C GLY A 599 -17.16 42.82 4.85
N GLY A 600 -18.37 43.37 4.93
CA GLY A 600 -19.17 43.33 6.15
C GLY A 600 -19.68 41.93 6.53
N LEU A 601 -19.87 41.03 5.56
CA LEU A 601 -20.18 39.62 5.81
C LEU A 601 -19.03 38.95 6.59
N LEU A 602 -17.78 39.19 6.19
CA LEU A 602 -16.61 38.65 6.90
C LEU A 602 -16.47 39.22 8.31
N LYS A 603 -16.70 40.53 8.49
CA LYS A 603 -16.69 41.16 9.82
C LYS A 603 -17.72 40.49 10.73
N ARG A 604 -18.95 40.29 10.22
CA ARG A 604 -20.02 39.66 10.97
C ARG A 604 -19.75 38.19 11.27
N TRP A 605 -19.35 37.42 10.26
CA TRP A 605 -19.01 36.01 10.44
C TRP A 605 -17.90 35.83 11.48
N THR A 606 -16.90 36.71 11.48
CA THR A 606 -15.83 36.68 12.50
C THR A 606 -16.35 37.01 13.89
N ALA A 607 -17.21 38.03 14.05
CA ALA A 607 -17.81 38.39 15.33
C ALA A 607 -18.69 37.27 15.92
N LEU A 608 -19.24 36.39 15.08
CA LEU A 608 -20.02 35.22 15.47
C LEU A 608 -19.17 33.99 15.81
N GLY A 609 -17.83 34.10 15.87
CA GLY A 609 -16.97 32.93 16.07
C GLY A 609 -16.75 32.08 14.81
N ARG A 610 -17.04 32.64 13.63
CA ARG A 610 -16.89 31.99 12.32
C ARG A 610 -17.72 30.70 12.23
N HIS A 611 -17.06 29.59 11.88
CA HIS A 611 -17.71 28.28 11.72
C HIS A 611 -18.47 27.80 12.96
N ALA A 612 -18.03 28.18 14.17
CA ALA A 612 -18.70 27.76 15.40
C ALA A 612 -20.06 28.46 15.60
N GLY A 613 -20.26 29.65 15.01
CA GLY A 613 -21.50 30.40 15.15
C GLY A 613 -22.56 30.01 14.12
N VAL A 614 -22.22 30.13 12.82
CA VAL A 614 -23.19 29.92 11.71
C VAL A 614 -22.72 28.90 10.68
N GLY A 615 -21.61 28.21 10.96
CA GLY A 615 -21.04 27.23 10.03
C GLY A 615 -20.10 27.85 8.98
N VAL A 616 -19.62 26.99 8.09
CA VAL A 616 -18.82 27.36 6.92
C VAL A 616 -19.73 27.88 5.79
N PRO A 617 -19.24 28.74 4.89
CA PRO A 617 -20.03 29.18 3.74
C PRO A 617 -20.30 27.99 2.81
N VAL A 618 -21.54 27.91 2.31
CA VAL A 618 -22.00 26.86 1.37
C VAL A 618 -22.40 27.44 0.00
N ALA A 619 -22.33 28.77 -0.12
CA ALA A 619 -22.55 29.48 -1.37
C ALA A 619 -21.73 30.78 -1.42
N ASP A 620 -21.48 31.27 -2.62
CA ASP A 620 -20.92 32.61 -2.84
C ASP A 620 -21.91 33.70 -2.40
N PRO A 621 -21.42 34.88 -1.95
CA PRO A 621 -22.28 35.98 -1.56
C PRO A 621 -23.04 36.55 -2.77
N ARG A 622 -24.36 36.73 -2.61
CA ARG A 622 -25.22 37.45 -3.56
C ARG A 622 -25.33 38.90 -3.12
N CYS A 623 -24.54 39.75 -3.75
CA CYS A 623 -24.52 41.19 -3.55
C CYS A 623 -25.30 41.93 -4.65
N GLY A 624 -25.60 43.22 -4.42
CA GLY A 624 -26.41 44.02 -5.34
C GLY A 624 -27.91 43.99 -5.04
N LEU A 625 -28.28 43.53 -3.83
CA LEU A 625 -29.65 43.62 -3.33
C LEU A 625 -30.03 45.11 -3.11
N PRO A 626 -31.33 45.44 -3.06
CA PRO A 626 -31.81 46.82 -2.86
C PRO A 626 -31.05 47.55 -1.76
N GLY A 627 -30.67 48.81 -2.00
CA GLY A 627 -29.88 49.60 -1.04
C GLY A 627 -28.44 49.12 -0.84
N GLY A 628 -27.88 48.36 -1.80
CA GLY A 628 -26.49 47.88 -1.76
C GLY A 628 -26.28 46.69 -0.81
N GLY A 629 -27.32 45.90 -0.56
CA GLY A 629 -27.23 44.77 0.35
C GLY A 629 -26.54 43.55 -0.23
N CYS A 630 -26.11 42.66 0.67
CA CYS A 630 -25.63 41.34 0.33
C CYS A 630 -26.26 40.29 1.22
N ARG A 631 -26.37 39.07 0.69
CA ARG A 631 -26.74 37.87 1.42
C ARG A 631 -25.74 36.74 1.13
N GLN A 632 -25.38 35.96 2.13
CA GLN A 632 -24.57 34.76 1.96
C GLN A 632 -25.07 33.62 2.83
N ALA A 633 -25.13 32.42 2.25
CA ALA A 633 -25.54 31.21 2.95
C ALA A 633 -24.36 30.51 3.63
N PHE A 634 -24.58 30.11 4.87
CA PHE A 634 -23.68 29.27 5.67
C PHE A 634 -24.43 28.03 6.15
N ALA A 635 -23.69 27.00 6.58
CA ALA A 635 -24.26 25.70 6.89
C ALA A 635 -25.40 25.73 7.94
N TYR A 636 -25.41 26.70 8.87
CA TYR A 636 -26.43 26.78 9.92
C TYR A 636 -27.37 28.00 9.81
N ALA A 637 -27.04 29.00 9.00
CA ALA A 637 -27.85 30.21 8.80
C ALA A 637 -27.34 31.05 7.62
N ASP A 638 -28.13 32.05 7.21
CA ASP A 638 -27.69 33.06 6.27
C ASP A 638 -27.27 34.35 7.00
N LEU A 639 -26.30 35.05 6.44
CA LEU A 639 -25.98 36.43 6.82
C LEU A 639 -26.53 37.38 5.75
N VAL A 640 -27.34 38.35 6.14
CA VAL A 640 -27.94 39.33 5.22
C VAL A 640 -27.96 40.73 5.81
N GLY A 641 -27.76 41.74 4.97
CA GLY A 641 -27.80 43.14 5.38
C GLY A 641 -27.13 44.08 4.41
N THR A 642 -27.03 45.35 4.80
CA THR A 642 -26.27 46.39 4.08
C THR A 642 -25.13 46.91 4.96
N ALA A 643 -24.24 47.72 4.38
CA ALA A 643 -23.23 48.44 5.15
C ALA A 643 -23.87 49.40 6.19
N ALA A 644 -25.05 49.94 5.91
CA ALA A 644 -25.77 50.86 6.79
C ALA A 644 -26.49 50.16 7.95
N THR A 645 -27.16 49.03 7.69
CA THR A 645 -27.93 48.30 8.72
C THR A 645 -27.09 47.30 9.52
N GLY A 646 -25.91 46.96 9.01
CA GLY A 646 -25.14 45.80 9.44
C GLY A 646 -25.74 44.49 8.94
N TYR A 647 -24.93 43.43 9.00
CA TYR A 647 -25.32 42.08 8.60
C TYR A 647 -25.84 41.28 9.81
N ARG A 648 -27.01 40.66 9.67
CA ARG A 648 -27.68 39.88 10.72
C ARG A 648 -27.83 38.42 10.31
N VAL A 649 -27.91 37.55 11.31
CA VAL A 649 -28.24 36.13 11.13
C VAL A 649 -29.73 36.03 10.81
N ILE A 650 -30.07 35.27 9.76
CA ILE A 650 -31.46 34.94 9.40
C ILE A 650 -31.56 33.46 9.05
N ARG A 651 -32.60 32.78 9.51
CA ARG A 651 -32.78 31.32 9.34
C ARG A 651 -34.24 30.90 9.51
N GLY A 652 -34.51 29.63 9.23
CA GLY A 652 -35.78 28.96 9.54
C GLY A 652 -37.01 29.63 8.94
N GLU A 653 -38.12 29.54 9.67
CA GLU A 653 -39.43 30.07 9.24
C GLU A 653 -39.47 31.60 9.15
N VAL A 654 -38.67 32.30 9.95
CA VAL A 654 -38.51 33.75 9.85
C VAL A 654 -37.90 34.14 8.51
N ASP A 655 -36.86 33.44 8.06
CA ASP A 655 -36.26 33.64 6.75
C ASP A 655 -37.22 33.26 5.60
N ALA A 656 -37.90 32.12 5.73
CA ALA A 656 -38.86 31.66 4.73
C ALA A 656 -39.99 32.70 4.53
N THR A 657 -40.53 33.21 5.64
CA THR A 657 -41.57 34.25 5.63
C THR A 657 -41.04 35.57 5.06
N TRP A 658 -39.87 36.03 5.50
CA TRP A 658 -39.29 37.27 4.98
C TRP A 658 -39.06 37.20 3.47
N ARG A 659 -38.54 36.07 2.96
CA ARG A 659 -38.37 35.85 1.51
C ARG A 659 -39.70 35.79 0.77
N ARG A 660 -40.73 35.13 1.31
CA ARG A 660 -42.09 35.09 0.74
C ARG A 660 -42.67 36.50 0.57
N LEU A 661 -42.36 37.42 1.48
CA LEU A 661 -42.81 38.82 1.42
C LEU A 661 -42.00 39.70 0.45
N GLY A 662 -41.00 39.15 -0.25
CA GLY A 662 -40.12 39.90 -1.16
C GLY A 662 -38.80 40.35 -0.52
N GLY A 663 -38.46 39.83 0.66
CA GLY A 663 -37.18 40.05 1.34
C GLY A 663 -36.88 41.54 1.54
N PRO A 664 -35.72 42.04 1.07
CA PRO A 664 -35.34 43.44 1.28
C PRO A 664 -36.26 44.45 0.58
N SER A 665 -36.99 44.03 -0.47
CA SER A 665 -37.99 44.85 -1.15
C SER A 665 -39.36 44.87 -0.46
N SER A 666 -39.54 44.06 0.59
CA SER A 666 -40.78 44.01 1.35
C SER A 666 -41.04 45.29 2.14
N SER A 667 -42.26 45.44 2.63
CA SER A 667 -42.61 46.52 3.55
C SER A 667 -41.79 46.48 4.85
N LEU A 668 -41.18 45.35 5.22
CA LEU A 668 -40.34 45.21 6.41
C LEU A 668 -38.90 45.74 6.23
N GLY A 669 -38.33 45.62 5.03
CA GLY A 669 -36.92 45.95 4.76
C GLY A 669 -35.94 44.90 5.30
N TYR A 670 -34.68 45.31 5.57
CA TYR A 670 -33.63 44.43 6.09
C TYR A 670 -33.81 44.12 7.60
N PRO A 671 -33.29 42.97 8.08
CA PRO A 671 -33.21 42.71 9.51
C PRO A 671 -32.26 43.70 10.21
N VAL A 672 -32.66 44.17 11.39
CA VAL A 672 -31.89 45.09 12.23
C VAL A 672 -31.44 44.45 13.55
N SER A 673 -31.98 43.28 13.89
CA SER A 673 -31.49 42.40 14.96
C SER A 673 -31.21 41.00 14.43
N ASP A 674 -30.46 40.21 15.18
CA ASP A 674 -30.56 38.75 15.05
C ASP A 674 -31.90 38.28 15.63
N GLU A 675 -32.22 37.02 15.38
CA GLU A 675 -33.37 36.35 15.97
C GLU A 675 -33.18 36.19 17.50
N ILE A 676 -34.20 36.61 18.25
CA ILE A 676 -34.26 36.52 19.71
C ILE A 676 -35.27 35.43 20.04
N CYS A 677 -34.79 34.34 20.63
CA CYS A 677 -35.58 33.18 21.02
C CYS A 677 -35.69 33.06 22.54
N GLY A 678 -36.56 32.16 23.01
CA GLY A 678 -36.86 31.98 24.43
C GLY A 678 -38.09 32.76 24.87
N LEU A 679 -38.91 33.23 23.92
CA LEU A 679 -40.22 33.78 24.21
C LEU A 679 -41.18 32.67 24.66
N ARG A 680 -42.35 33.07 25.18
CA ARG A 680 -43.43 32.17 25.60
C ARG A 680 -43.70 31.10 24.53
N TYR A 681 -43.92 29.85 24.93
CA TYR A 681 -44.15 28.72 24.00
C TYR A 681 -43.02 28.48 22.99
N TYR A 682 -41.76 28.67 23.43
CA TYR A 682 -40.56 28.48 22.61
C TYR A 682 -40.53 29.36 21.35
N GLY A 683 -41.22 30.48 21.38
CA GLY A 683 -41.25 31.39 20.24
C GLY A 683 -39.95 32.17 20.10
N CYS A 684 -39.81 32.73 18.90
CA CYS A 684 -38.73 33.61 18.53
C CYS A 684 -39.28 34.83 17.81
N PHE A 685 -38.53 35.92 17.79
CA PHE A 685 -38.82 37.04 16.91
C PHE A 685 -37.56 37.66 16.34
N GLN A 686 -37.71 38.31 15.20
CA GLN A 686 -36.63 39.10 14.61
C GLN A 686 -37.17 40.46 14.19
N ARG A 687 -36.39 41.51 14.49
CA ARG A 687 -36.72 42.89 14.12
C ARG A 687 -36.18 43.22 12.74
N PHE A 688 -37.00 43.92 11.97
CA PHE A 688 -36.70 44.48 10.67
C PHE A 688 -36.84 46.00 10.72
N GLN A 689 -36.34 46.70 9.69
CA GLN A 689 -36.35 48.16 9.64
C GLN A 689 -37.72 48.78 9.92
N ARG A 690 -38.81 48.11 9.50
CA ARG A 690 -40.18 48.64 9.59
C ARG A 690 -41.19 47.66 10.19
N GLY A 691 -40.73 46.71 11.00
CA GLY A 691 -41.61 45.74 11.68
C GLY A 691 -40.84 44.59 12.30
N SER A 692 -41.55 43.54 12.69
CA SER A 692 -40.94 42.31 13.22
C SER A 692 -41.62 41.08 12.64
N ILE A 693 -40.92 39.96 12.60
CA ILE A 693 -41.54 38.65 12.34
C ILE A 693 -41.47 37.86 13.64
N TYR A 694 -42.61 37.35 14.09
CA TYR A 694 -42.72 36.48 15.26
C TYR A 694 -43.03 35.07 14.81
N TYR A 695 -42.31 34.10 15.38
CA TYR A 695 -42.50 32.68 15.18
C TYR A 695 -42.96 32.03 16.49
N SER A 696 -43.92 31.12 16.39
CA SER A 696 -44.19 30.13 17.43
C SER A 696 -44.47 28.76 16.80
N ALA A 697 -44.27 27.68 17.55
CA ALA A 697 -44.62 26.34 17.07
C ALA A 697 -46.13 26.17 16.79
N ILE A 698 -46.97 27.01 17.41
CA ILE A 698 -48.44 26.94 17.28
C ILE A 698 -48.91 27.63 16.00
N THR A 699 -48.35 28.80 15.70
CA THR A 699 -48.87 29.67 14.63
C THR A 699 -47.94 29.84 13.44
N GLY A 700 -46.70 29.35 13.50
CA GLY A 700 -45.70 29.62 12.47
C GLY A 700 -45.17 31.06 12.54
N ALA A 701 -44.49 31.50 11.47
CA ALA A 701 -43.86 32.81 11.40
C ALA A 701 -44.74 33.84 10.68
N HIS A 702 -45.05 34.96 11.35
CA HIS A 702 -45.89 36.02 10.80
C HIS A 702 -45.31 37.42 11.04
N PRO A 703 -45.40 38.32 10.02
CA PRO A 703 -44.96 39.70 10.14
C PRO A 703 -45.97 40.53 10.94
N VAL A 704 -45.49 41.44 11.78
CA VAL A 704 -46.29 42.44 12.51
C VAL A 704 -45.62 43.79 12.33
N SER A 705 -46.36 44.80 11.86
CA SER A 705 -45.80 46.12 11.52
C SER A 705 -46.81 47.27 11.73
N GLY A 706 -46.28 48.50 11.70
CA GLY A 706 -47.07 49.74 11.81
C GLY A 706 -47.96 49.80 13.05
N ARG A 707 -49.15 50.39 12.90
CA ARG A 707 -50.11 50.59 13.99
C ARG A 707 -50.58 49.29 14.66
N ILE A 708 -50.59 48.17 13.94
CA ILE A 708 -50.92 46.87 14.53
C ILE A 708 -49.84 46.46 15.53
N LEU A 709 -48.56 46.63 15.17
CA LEU A 709 -47.43 46.35 16.09
C LEU A 709 -47.47 47.26 17.33
N GLU A 710 -47.76 48.54 17.15
CA GLU A 710 -47.87 49.51 18.26
C GLU A 710 -49.00 49.12 19.23
N ARG A 711 -50.20 48.82 18.71
CA ARG A 711 -51.36 48.43 19.52
C ARG A 711 -51.16 47.09 20.21
N TRP A 712 -50.60 46.11 19.52
CA TRP A 712 -50.29 44.81 20.10
C TRP A 712 -49.20 44.93 21.18
N GLY A 713 -48.20 45.78 20.96
CA GLY A 713 -47.15 46.04 21.96
C GLY A 713 -47.69 46.71 23.23
N ALA A 714 -48.61 47.66 23.11
CA ALA A 714 -49.29 48.27 24.25
C ALA A 714 -50.09 47.27 25.11
N GLN A 715 -50.40 46.09 24.56
CA GLN A 715 -51.10 45.00 25.26
C GLN A 715 -50.16 43.90 25.78
N GLY A 716 -48.84 44.09 25.70
CA GLY A 716 -47.85 43.12 26.20
C GLY A 716 -47.38 42.09 25.17
N TRP A 717 -47.49 42.39 23.87
CA TRP A 717 -47.02 41.52 22.78
C TRP A 717 -47.52 40.06 22.93
N GLU A 718 -46.65 39.07 22.75
CA GLU A 718 -46.98 37.64 22.81
C GLU A 718 -47.30 37.15 24.23
N THR A 719 -46.95 37.93 25.26
CA THR A 719 -47.33 37.64 26.66
C THR A 719 -48.72 38.17 27.00
N GLY A 720 -49.22 39.11 26.21
CA GLY A 720 -50.54 39.72 26.35
C GLY A 720 -51.72 38.80 25.99
N PRO A 721 -52.96 39.28 26.17
CA PRO A 721 -54.18 38.48 25.98
C PRO A 721 -54.37 37.98 24.55
N LEU A 722 -53.77 38.66 23.55
CA LEU A 722 -53.86 38.26 22.15
C LEU A 722 -52.88 37.14 21.77
N GLY A 723 -51.77 36.97 22.49
CA GLY A 723 -50.72 36.01 22.15
C GLY A 723 -50.04 36.29 20.80
N TYR A 724 -49.43 35.26 20.22
CA TYR A 724 -48.73 35.32 18.92
C TYR A 724 -49.67 35.63 17.75
N PRO A 725 -49.16 36.30 16.69
CA PRO A 725 -49.87 36.43 15.42
C PRO A 725 -50.16 35.05 14.81
N ALA A 726 -51.36 34.91 14.26
CA ALA A 726 -51.88 33.70 13.60
C ALA A 726 -52.21 33.92 12.10
N SER A 727 -51.88 35.10 11.58
CA SER A 727 -51.92 35.41 10.16
C SER A 727 -50.95 36.54 9.82
N ASP A 728 -50.65 36.70 8.54
CA ASP A 728 -50.11 37.95 8.03
C ASP A 728 -51.17 39.07 8.13
N PRO A 729 -50.78 40.36 8.16
CA PRO A 729 -51.70 41.48 8.06
C PRO A 729 -52.44 41.45 6.71
N TYR A 730 -53.75 41.65 6.74
CA TYR A 730 -54.62 41.67 5.56
C TYR A 730 -55.53 42.89 5.55
N ARG A 731 -56.01 43.30 4.37
CA ARG A 731 -56.98 44.41 4.26
C ARG A 731 -58.40 43.88 4.26
N SER A 732 -59.27 44.53 5.04
CA SER A 732 -60.71 44.25 5.07
C SER A 732 -61.47 45.53 5.43
N GLY A 733 -62.41 45.97 4.60
CA GLY A 733 -63.16 47.21 4.83
C GLY A 733 -62.29 48.47 4.83
N GLY A 734 -61.26 48.53 3.97
CA GLY A 734 -60.34 49.67 3.86
C GLY A 734 -59.23 49.73 4.90
N VAL A 735 -59.37 49.02 6.03
CA VAL A 735 -58.40 48.99 7.15
C VAL A 735 -57.53 47.73 7.15
N TRP A 736 -56.35 47.83 7.79
CA TRP A 736 -55.48 46.68 8.02
C TRP A 736 -55.93 45.92 9.27
N LYS A 737 -56.04 44.60 9.15
CA LYS A 737 -56.37 43.68 10.25
C LYS A 737 -55.34 42.57 10.33
N GLN A 738 -55.18 42.00 11.52
CA GLN A 738 -54.33 40.82 11.71
C GLN A 738 -54.93 39.93 12.80
N ARG A 739 -54.94 38.62 12.54
CA ARG A 739 -55.37 37.63 13.53
C ARG A 739 -54.19 37.27 14.43
N PHE A 740 -54.51 37.10 15.71
CA PHE A 740 -53.67 36.59 16.77
C PHE A 740 -54.39 35.40 17.42
N MET A 741 -53.69 34.59 18.20
CA MET A 741 -54.30 33.42 18.86
C MET A 741 -55.54 33.78 19.69
N GLY A 742 -55.51 34.92 20.37
CA GLY A 742 -56.59 35.39 21.25
C GLY A 742 -57.55 36.41 20.63
N GLY A 743 -57.47 36.70 19.32
CA GLY A 743 -58.39 37.66 18.70
C GLY A 743 -57.86 38.34 17.43
N THR A 744 -58.55 39.38 16.95
CA THR A 744 -58.13 40.16 15.77
C THR A 744 -57.88 41.60 16.17
N LEU A 745 -56.73 42.15 15.77
CA LEU A 745 -56.46 43.59 15.88
C LEU A 745 -56.71 44.29 14.55
N THR A 746 -57.22 45.51 14.64
CA THR A 746 -57.34 46.45 13.51
C THR A 746 -56.36 47.60 13.74
N GLY A 747 -55.57 47.90 12.71
CA GLY A 747 -54.54 48.95 12.68
C GLY A 747 -55.07 50.34 12.39
#